data_AF-A0A0F4YN65-F1
#
_entry.id   AF-A0A0F4YN65-F1
#
_cell.length_a   1.000
_cell.length_b   1.000
_cell.length_c   1.000
_cell.angle_alpha   90.00
_cell.angle_beta   90.00
_cell.angle_gamma   90.00
#
_symmetry.space_group_name_H-M   'P 1'
#
loop_
_entity.id
_entity.type
_entity.pdbx_description
1 polymer ?
#
loop_
_entity_poly.entity_id
_entity_poly.type
_entity_poly.pdbx_seq_one_letter_code
_entity_poly.pdbx_strand_id
1 'polypeptide(L)'
;MARKPWQEVAKLAQEARNKSIALVQPPVPDVPADLPLNVSEIPRQLLTPSEIEITETPPEALVQKLASGELTSVAVITAFLRRAGLAQKLTNCITELLPNEAIERAQFLDNYLKEHGKPIGPLHGMPISVKEHIGMKGRGLNAGFIAWWDHVADEDAHALQILWKAGAVFYARTTQPQTLMHLACSSNLYGETVNPFNRRLTSGGSSGGEGALIGLRGSVLGLGTDIGGSIRSPAANNGIYGLRPTGGRFPFDGLKAARGPFGIVPVMGPLSASREGLRMLMKTAIDAKPWLKETSLFPFPWRDQVSYLDDESGKKKLKVGVIWDDGVVRPHPPVTKALKEVVEKLQTVPGVEVVDWKPYRHDYAWERIASLYYCDGAHEGLDILTDGGEPLLPLSEFIIKENPYRRRLQMEDLWDLLAKNEEYKRAYAKLWNETATGVDADGHPTGMVDVILCPIGPGAAPPLNQARYWGYTAQWNLLDYPAAVFPVTQVKPDVDHIEADYKPRNEKDEFNYKLYDPEVYRDAPVSLQLVGRPFEDEKNALMIVQQTEHRFHSHKSIMNQSTIMLVHSRWQMKSAFVSQAAWVNVVPDPFCSADVSAAACKSVCPLPPKLNQLTTLSLALSTSSNCIKKATFQMRELDPLVLEYQHDKHRPRESEALLMLRKVASLVKPIMRQRNWKVGTLCEFYPSERNLLGLNINAGQKICLRLRYPTDERQFLPLENVVDTMLHELCHIVHGPHNQEFHALWNQLRDEHEELTRKGYTGEGFLSEGRRLGGRKIPLDEARRLARVAAERRRTLSAGSGQRLGGAPIMKGADIRKVIADAAQRRIEVMNGCASGTKDSQRLAEEASRNGFRTKAEEDDANERAIMQAYIEMIQEEEREKYGQSYIPPSQENPAGPRSTLSPPPVPEHSKPQPPRSSSDHDTISTTPVNNASYDDAWSCPICTLENPPNFLCCDACGSERPPPTSTSKSRPESNTTPAKNKPEGKKSSTSKPLSRPASQYSASSRAFKPRTSAAEALAKLERNTPKRPLGWICHVCGTFMETEWWTCASCGTMKQSS
;
A
#
# COMPACT_ATOMS: atom_id res chain seq x y z
N MET A 1 -28.80 7.82 27.92
CA MET A 1 -30.10 8.24 27.34
C MET A 1 -30.90 6.96 27.07
N ALA A 2 -32.22 7.02 26.88
CA ALA A 2 -32.94 5.87 26.34
C ALA A 2 -32.45 5.59 24.91
N ARG A 3 -32.32 4.31 24.53
CA ARG A 3 -32.06 3.95 23.12
C ARG A 3 -33.29 4.30 22.29
N LYS A 4 -33.06 4.82 21.08
CA LYS A 4 -34.12 5.06 20.10
C LYS A 4 -34.66 3.72 19.58
N PRO A 5 -35.96 3.60 19.26
CA PRO A 5 -36.46 2.45 18.51
C PRO A 5 -35.73 2.34 17.16
N TRP A 6 -35.43 1.11 16.71
CA TRP A 6 -34.70 0.90 15.46
C TRP A 6 -35.39 1.55 14.25
N GLN A 7 -36.73 1.62 14.26
CA GLN A 7 -37.52 2.29 13.22
C GLN A 7 -37.24 3.80 13.15
N GLU A 8 -36.94 4.45 14.28
CA GLU A 8 -36.56 5.86 14.30
C GLU A 8 -35.16 6.06 13.68
N VAL A 9 -34.22 5.16 13.99
CA VAL A 9 -32.86 5.17 13.43
C VAL A 9 -32.90 4.91 11.91
N ALA A 10 -33.66 3.91 11.46
CA ALA A 10 -33.90 3.65 10.04
C ALA A 10 -34.54 4.85 9.33
N LYS A 11 -35.54 5.50 9.94
CA LYS A 11 -36.15 6.72 9.39
C LYS A 11 -35.14 7.86 9.28
N LEU A 12 -34.26 8.05 10.26
CA LEU A 12 -33.18 9.06 10.21
C LEU A 12 -32.17 8.77 9.09
N ALA A 13 -31.81 7.50 8.89
CA ALA A 13 -30.94 7.07 7.79
C ALA A 13 -31.56 7.34 6.40
N GLN A 14 -32.84 7.01 6.24
CA GLN A 14 -33.59 7.24 5.01
C GLN A 14 -33.83 8.75 4.76
N GLU A 15 -34.05 9.54 5.81
CA GLU A 15 -34.12 10.99 5.71
C GLU A 15 -32.77 11.62 5.33
N ALA A 16 -31.66 11.16 5.90
CA ALA A 16 -30.31 11.64 5.55
C ALA A 16 -30.00 11.36 4.08
N ARG A 17 -30.29 10.14 3.61
CA ARG A 17 -30.25 9.77 2.19
C ARG A 17 -31.07 10.71 1.33
N ASN A 18 -32.35 10.90 1.66
CA ASN A 18 -33.26 11.70 0.85
C ASN A 18 -32.83 13.19 0.80
N LYS A 19 -32.27 13.72 1.90
CA LYS A 19 -31.64 15.06 1.94
C LYS A 19 -30.44 15.13 1.00
N SER A 20 -29.58 14.11 0.95
CA SER A 20 -28.44 14.08 0.01
C SER A 20 -28.86 14.08 -1.47
N ILE A 21 -29.98 13.44 -1.80
CA ILE A 21 -30.51 13.39 -3.18
C ILE A 21 -31.16 14.73 -3.57
N ALA A 22 -31.80 15.42 -2.62
CA ALA A 22 -32.38 16.74 -2.84
C ALA A 22 -31.35 17.85 -3.12
N LEU A 23 -30.06 17.61 -2.81
CA LEU A 23 -28.95 18.51 -3.14
C LEU A 23 -28.45 18.37 -4.59
N VAL A 24 -28.85 17.32 -5.32
CA VAL A 24 -28.44 17.12 -6.73
C VAL A 24 -29.05 18.21 -7.62
N GLN A 25 -28.21 18.84 -8.43
CA GLN A 25 -28.60 19.89 -9.38
C GLN A 25 -28.11 19.57 -10.80
N PRO A 26 -28.95 19.71 -11.85
CA PRO A 26 -30.40 19.95 -11.79
C PRO A 26 -31.19 18.85 -11.04
N PRO A 27 -32.40 19.14 -10.50
CA PRO A 27 -33.13 18.20 -9.64
C PRO A 27 -33.48 16.86 -10.32
N VAL A 28 -33.30 15.76 -9.59
CA VAL A 28 -33.53 14.39 -10.08
C VAL A 28 -34.98 14.20 -10.55
N PRO A 29 -35.23 13.79 -11.82
CA PRO A 29 -36.58 13.60 -12.35
C PRO A 29 -37.43 12.66 -11.50
N ASP A 30 -38.74 12.90 -11.46
CA ASP A 30 -39.69 11.98 -10.84
C ASP A 30 -40.01 10.79 -11.73
N VAL A 31 -40.33 9.67 -11.10
CA VAL A 31 -40.62 8.39 -11.75
C VAL A 31 -42.12 8.19 -11.89
N PRO A 32 -42.59 7.39 -12.87
CA PRO A 32 -43.97 6.93 -12.91
C PRO A 32 -44.38 6.23 -11.59
N ALA A 33 -45.63 6.41 -11.18
CA ALA A 33 -46.17 5.73 -9.99
C ALA A 33 -46.24 4.21 -10.20
N ASP A 34 -46.78 3.80 -11.35
CA ASP A 34 -46.81 2.41 -11.79
C ASP A 34 -45.49 2.07 -12.51
N LEU A 35 -44.57 1.46 -11.75
CA LEU A 35 -43.28 1.02 -12.28
C LEU A 35 -43.35 -0.42 -12.83
N PRO A 36 -42.89 -0.67 -14.08
CA PRO A 36 -42.76 -2.03 -14.61
C PRO A 36 -41.78 -2.90 -13.80
N LEU A 37 -41.78 -4.21 -14.08
CA LEU A 37 -40.79 -5.14 -13.52
C LEU A 37 -39.38 -4.80 -13.99
N ASN A 38 -39.21 -4.58 -15.30
CA ASN A 38 -37.96 -4.14 -15.90
C ASN A 38 -37.93 -2.61 -16.01
N VAL A 39 -36.96 -1.98 -15.34
CA VAL A 39 -36.81 -0.51 -15.27
C VAL A 39 -35.51 -0.01 -15.91
N SER A 40 -34.77 -0.87 -16.64
CA SER A 40 -33.49 -0.51 -17.28
C SER A 40 -33.61 0.68 -18.24
N GLU A 41 -34.77 0.80 -18.90
CA GLU A 41 -35.03 1.81 -19.93
C GLU A 41 -35.57 3.15 -19.39
N ILE A 42 -36.03 3.20 -18.14
CA ILE A 42 -36.63 4.42 -17.57
C ILE A 42 -35.64 5.61 -17.55
N PRO A 43 -34.34 5.45 -17.25
CA PRO A 43 -33.37 6.54 -17.39
C PRO A 43 -33.37 7.19 -18.77
N ARG A 44 -33.48 6.42 -19.86
CA ARG A 44 -33.50 6.93 -21.24
C ARG A 44 -34.78 7.71 -21.60
N GLN A 45 -35.83 7.59 -20.79
CA GLN A 45 -37.10 8.30 -20.94
C GLN A 45 -37.15 9.62 -20.15
N LEU A 46 -36.29 9.78 -19.13
CA LEU A 46 -36.37 10.88 -18.14
C LEU A 46 -35.10 11.75 -18.06
N LEU A 47 -33.95 11.28 -18.57
CA LEU A 47 -32.72 12.05 -18.67
C LEU A 47 -32.54 12.63 -20.08
N THR A 48 -31.74 13.68 -20.19
CA THR A 48 -31.43 14.31 -21.49
C THR A 48 -30.50 13.41 -22.33
N PRO A 49 -30.50 13.55 -23.67
CA PRO A 49 -29.63 12.75 -24.55
C PRO A 49 -28.14 12.83 -24.20
N SER A 50 -27.65 14.00 -23.77
CA SER A 50 -26.25 14.18 -23.35
C SER A 50 -25.92 13.44 -22.05
N GLU A 51 -26.84 13.41 -21.08
CA GLU A 51 -26.66 12.64 -19.85
C GLU A 51 -26.63 11.14 -20.12
N ILE A 52 -27.45 10.67 -21.08
CA ILE A 52 -27.44 9.29 -21.56
C ILE A 52 -26.12 8.97 -22.29
N GLU A 53 -25.65 9.81 -23.21
CA GLU A 53 -24.35 9.61 -23.88
C GLU A 53 -23.20 9.51 -22.87
N ILE A 54 -23.14 10.45 -21.91
CA ILE A 54 -22.11 10.49 -20.87
C ILE A 54 -22.16 9.23 -19.99
N THR A 55 -23.34 8.83 -19.52
CA THR A 55 -23.47 7.72 -18.56
C THR A 55 -23.42 6.34 -19.19
N GLU A 56 -23.63 6.22 -20.50
CA GLU A 56 -23.50 4.96 -21.25
C GLU A 56 -22.16 4.83 -21.99
N THR A 57 -21.30 5.85 -21.93
CA THR A 57 -19.90 5.75 -22.38
C THR A 57 -19.11 4.79 -21.47
N PRO A 58 -18.44 3.74 -22.00
CA PRO A 58 -17.62 2.82 -21.21
C PRO A 58 -16.48 3.54 -20.46
N PRO A 59 -16.08 3.09 -19.26
CA PRO A 59 -15.12 3.81 -18.41
C PRO A 59 -13.76 4.03 -19.09
N GLU A 60 -13.31 3.09 -19.92
CA GLU A 60 -12.08 3.18 -20.70
C GLU A 60 -12.11 4.26 -21.81
N ALA A 61 -13.30 4.63 -22.30
CA ALA A 61 -13.49 5.74 -23.23
C ALA A 61 -13.79 7.05 -22.48
N LEU A 62 -14.55 6.99 -21.40
CA LEU A 62 -14.89 8.13 -20.56
C LEU A 62 -13.63 8.77 -19.96
N VAL A 63 -12.67 7.95 -19.49
CA VAL A 63 -11.38 8.47 -18.97
C VAL A 63 -10.55 9.17 -20.05
N GLN A 64 -10.65 8.74 -21.31
CA GLN A 64 -9.96 9.38 -22.42
C GLN A 64 -10.58 10.73 -22.76
N LYS A 65 -11.92 10.82 -22.80
CA LYS A 65 -12.66 12.08 -22.99
C LYS A 65 -12.41 13.09 -21.86
N LEU A 66 -12.27 12.62 -20.62
CA LEU A 66 -11.89 13.44 -19.47
C LEU A 66 -10.43 13.90 -19.55
N ALA A 67 -9.49 12.98 -19.84
CA ALA A 67 -8.06 13.31 -19.93
C ALA A 67 -7.70 14.22 -21.13
N SER A 68 -8.51 14.24 -22.18
CA SER A 68 -8.36 15.15 -23.33
C SER A 68 -9.06 16.51 -23.14
N GLY A 69 -9.97 16.62 -22.16
CA GLY A 69 -10.85 17.77 -22.00
C GLY A 69 -12.01 17.85 -23.01
N GLU A 70 -12.31 16.76 -23.73
CA GLU A 70 -13.52 16.65 -24.57
C GLU A 70 -14.80 16.70 -23.71
N LEU A 71 -14.75 16.07 -22.53
CA LEU A 71 -15.76 16.19 -21.49
C LEU A 71 -15.13 16.79 -20.24
N THR A 72 -15.85 17.69 -19.57
CA THR A 72 -15.46 18.19 -18.25
C THR A 72 -15.91 17.23 -17.15
N SER A 73 -15.10 17.08 -16.11
CA SER A 73 -15.42 16.35 -14.89
C SER A 73 -16.74 16.83 -14.31
N VAL A 74 -17.00 18.15 -14.31
CA VAL A 74 -18.26 18.72 -13.79
C VAL A 74 -19.47 18.22 -14.58
N ALA A 75 -19.40 18.18 -15.93
CA ALA A 75 -20.50 17.67 -16.74
C ALA A 75 -20.73 16.16 -16.51
N VAL A 76 -19.65 15.39 -16.42
CA VAL A 76 -19.71 13.95 -16.13
C VAL A 76 -20.35 13.68 -14.77
N ILE A 77 -19.83 14.28 -13.70
CA ILE A 77 -20.33 14.07 -12.33
C ILE A 77 -21.77 14.57 -12.17
N THR A 78 -22.17 15.64 -12.85
CA THR A 78 -23.58 16.10 -12.88
C THR A 78 -24.52 15.03 -13.46
N ALA A 79 -24.17 14.42 -14.60
CA ALA A 79 -24.97 13.37 -15.22
C ALA A 79 -25.04 12.10 -14.35
N PHE A 80 -23.91 11.68 -13.77
CA PHE A 80 -23.85 10.51 -12.90
C PHE A 80 -24.61 10.70 -11.57
N LEU A 81 -24.52 11.87 -10.91
CA LEU A 81 -25.33 12.18 -9.73
C LEU A 81 -26.84 12.09 -10.02
N ARG A 82 -27.28 12.57 -11.19
CA ARG A 82 -28.69 12.55 -11.59
C ARG A 82 -29.17 11.15 -11.96
N ARG A 83 -28.37 10.36 -12.68
CA ARG A 83 -28.71 8.96 -12.99
C ARG A 83 -28.64 8.06 -11.74
N ALA A 84 -27.75 8.32 -10.80
CA ALA A 84 -27.70 7.63 -9.50
C ALA A 84 -28.90 7.98 -8.60
N GLY A 85 -29.30 9.25 -8.53
CA GLY A 85 -30.52 9.66 -7.83
C GLY A 85 -31.79 9.03 -8.44
N LEU A 86 -31.84 8.89 -9.76
CA LEU A 86 -32.92 8.19 -10.44
C LEU A 86 -32.89 6.67 -10.18
N ALA A 87 -31.70 6.05 -10.21
CA ALA A 87 -31.52 4.66 -9.83
C ALA A 87 -32.03 4.39 -8.40
N GLN A 88 -31.75 5.27 -7.44
CA GLN A 88 -32.30 5.17 -6.08
C GLN A 88 -33.84 5.17 -6.06
N LYS A 89 -34.52 6.00 -6.87
CA LYS A 89 -36.00 5.99 -6.97
C LYS A 89 -36.54 4.66 -7.55
N LEU A 90 -35.74 3.93 -8.33
CA LEU A 90 -36.15 2.71 -9.03
C LEU A 90 -35.82 1.41 -8.29
N THR A 91 -34.61 1.29 -7.72
CA THR A 91 -34.06 0.05 -7.15
C THR A 91 -33.64 0.12 -5.68
N ASN A 92 -33.66 1.31 -5.06
CA ASN A 92 -33.25 1.52 -3.66
C ASN A 92 -31.77 1.17 -3.35
N CYS A 93 -30.86 1.49 -4.29
CA CYS A 93 -29.44 1.09 -4.27
C CYS A 93 -28.46 2.03 -3.54
N ILE A 94 -28.90 3.19 -3.03
CA ILE A 94 -28.05 4.25 -2.44
C ILE A 94 -28.24 4.34 -0.93
N THR A 95 -27.15 4.66 -0.21
CA THR A 95 -27.16 5.09 1.20
C THR A 95 -26.99 6.60 1.33
N GLU A 96 -26.08 7.22 0.57
CA GLU A 96 -25.97 8.68 0.41
C GLU A 96 -25.39 9.05 -0.97
N LEU A 97 -25.76 10.22 -1.50
CA LEU A 97 -25.02 10.90 -2.56
C LEU A 97 -24.12 11.99 -1.97
N LEU A 98 -23.11 12.42 -2.71
CA LEU A 98 -22.11 13.41 -2.27
C LEU A 98 -22.05 14.62 -3.23
N PRO A 99 -23.15 15.35 -3.51
CA PRO A 99 -23.20 16.25 -4.67
C PRO A 99 -22.24 17.44 -4.56
N ASN A 100 -22.08 18.00 -3.36
CA ASN A 100 -21.23 19.17 -3.14
C ASN A 100 -19.76 18.81 -3.32
N GLU A 101 -19.34 17.74 -2.64
CA GLU A 101 -17.95 17.26 -2.57
C GLU A 101 -17.49 16.70 -3.91
N ALA A 102 -18.38 16.00 -4.63
CA ALA A 102 -18.10 15.48 -5.96
C ALA A 102 -17.98 16.61 -7.00
N ILE A 103 -18.83 17.64 -6.94
CA ILE A 103 -18.76 18.79 -7.86
C ILE A 103 -17.56 19.69 -7.53
N GLU A 104 -17.24 19.92 -6.26
CA GLU A 104 -16.01 20.63 -5.85
C GLU A 104 -14.75 19.89 -6.35
N ARG A 105 -14.70 18.57 -6.16
CA ARG A 105 -13.62 17.72 -6.68
C ARG A 105 -13.53 17.78 -8.21
N ALA A 106 -14.66 17.74 -8.90
CA ALA A 106 -14.72 17.85 -10.35
C ALA A 106 -14.21 19.22 -10.86
N GLN A 107 -14.64 20.32 -10.23
CA GLN A 107 -14.14 21.67 -10.54
C GLN A 107 -12.63 21.79 -10.32
N PHE A 108 -12.10 21.21 -9.25
CA PHE A 108 -10.65 21.16 -9.02
C PHE A 108 -9.92 20.41 -10.15
N LEU A 109 -10.45 19.28 -10.61
CA LEU A 109 -9.83 18.47 -11.66
C LEU A 109 -9.85 19.20 -13.02
N ASP A 110 -10.97 19.81 -13.39
CA ASP A 110 -11.09 20.58 -14.63
C ASP A 110 -10.16 21.81 -14.66
N ASN A 111 -10.00 22.48 -13.51
CA ASN A 111 -9.03 23.57 -13.36
C ASN A 111 -7.57 23.05 -13.44
N TYR A 112 -7.26 21.92 -12.80
CA TYR A 112 -5.92 21.29 -12.87
C TYR A 112 -5.53 20.94 -14.31
N LEU A 113 -6.45 20.33 -15.08
CA LEU A 113 -6.22 19.97 -16.48
C LEU A 113 -5.96 21.21 -17.33
N LYS A 114 -6.75 22.28 -17.12
CA LYS A 114 -6.63 23.56 -17.81
C LYS A 114 -5.33 24.31 -17.46
N GLU A 115 -4.86 24.24 -16.21
CA GLU A 115 -3.64 24.91 -15.77
C GLU A 115 -2.37 24.19 -16.22
N HIS A 116 -2.35 22.85 -16.16
CA HIS A 116 -1.13 22.06 -16.38
C HIS A 116 -1.08 21.31 -17.72
N GLY A 117 -2.15 21.36 -18.52
CA GLY A 117 -2.22 20.72 -19.84
C GLY A 117 -2.17 19.19 -19.82
N LYS A 118 -2.44 18.56 -18.67
CA LYS A 118 -2.37 17.11 -18.47
C LYS A 118 -3.26 16.64 -17.32
N PRO A 119 -3.80 15.41 -17.34
CA PRO A 119 -4.54 14.83 -16.22
C PRO A 119 -3.65 14.65 -14.99
N ILE A 120 -4.28 14.68 -13.80
CA ILE A 120 -3.58 14.49 -12.51
C ILE A 120 -3.10 13.05 -12.27
N GLY A 121 -3.72 12.07 -12.95
CA GLY A 121 -3.49 10.65 -12.77
C GLY A 121 -4.38 9.81 -13.70
N PRO A 122 -4.27 8.47 -13.65
CA PRO A 122 -4.90 7.56 -14.63
C PRO A 122 -6.43 7.43 -14.50
N LEU A 123 -7.06 8.04 -13.48
CA LEU A 123 -8.52 8.05 -13.26
C LEU A 123 -9.07 9.48 -13.16
N HIS A 124 -8.39 10.45 -13.77
CA HIS A 124 -8.78 11.87 -13.74
C HIS A 124 -10.24 12.09 -14.14
N GLY A 125 -11.04 12.65 -13.22
CA GLY A 125 -12.46 12.95 -13.42
C GLY A 125 -13.41 11.76 -13.30
N MET A 126 -12.89 10.54 -13.09
CA MET A 126 -13.68 9.31 -13.16
C MET A 126 -14.67 9.17 -11.99
N PRO A 127 -15.99 9.07 -12.24
CA PRO A 127 -16.97 8.71 -11.21
C PRO A 127 -16.75 7.29 -10.69
N ILE A 128 -16.63 7.14 -9.37
CA ILE A 128 -16.58 5.84 -8.68
C ILE A 128 -17.61 5.79 -7.54
N SER A 129 -18.40 4.71 -7.50
CA SER A 129 -19.32 4.39 -6.39
C SER A 129 -18.65 3.50 -5.34
N VAL A 130 -19.08 3.61 -4.07
CA VAL A 130 -18.43 2.94 -2.93
C VAL A 130 -19.44 2.30 -1.99
N LYS A 131 -19.35 0.98 -1.80
CA LYS A 131 -20.17 0.23 -0.83
C LYS A 131 -19.99 0.73 0.60
N GLU A 132 -21.08 0.98 1.32
CA GLU A 132 -21.08 1.74 2.58
C GLU A 132 -20.06 1.26 3.63
N HIS A 133 -19.89 -0.04 3.89
CA HIS A 133 -18.95 -0.53 4.91
C HIS A 133 -17.45 -0.26 4.63
N ILE A 134 -17.12 0.35 3.48
CA ILE A 134 -15.80 0.90 3.16
C ILE A 134 -15.73 2.30 3.76
N GLY A 135 -14.77 2.54 4.65
CA GLY A 135 -14.60 3.81 5.35
C GLY A 135 -14.35 4.96 4.39
N MET A 136 -15.09 6.06 4.55
CA MET A 136 -14.90 7.32 3.84
C MET A 136 -14.97 8.45 4.86
N LYS A 137 -13.99 9.35 4.86
CA LYS A 137 -13.74 10.26 5.97
C LYS A 137 -14.94 11.17 6.26
N GLY A 138 -15.36 11.19 7.52
CA GLY A 138 -16.50 11.99 7.98
C GLY A 138 -17.87 11.46 7.54
N ARG A 139 -17.94 10.24 7.00
CA ARG A 139 -19.19 9.58 6.58
C ARG A 139 -19.57 8.44 7.52
N GLY A 140 -20.86 8.10 7.53
CA GLY A 140 -21.40 6.98 8.33
C GLY A 140 -20.74 5.66 7.96
N LEU A 141 -20.60 4.76 8.93
CA LEU A 141 -19.91 3.47 8.77
C LEU A 141 -20.63 2.35 9.57
N ASN A 142 -21.84 2.02 9.12
CA ASN A 142 -22.80 1.17 9.84
C ASN A 142 -22.72 -0.33 9.50
N ALA A 143 -22.13 -0.73 8.37
CA ALA A 143 -22.02 -2.13 7.95
C ALA A 143 -23.36 -2.92 7.92
N GLY A 144 -24.49 -2.21 7.79
CA GLY A 144 -25.84 -2.80 7.78
C GLY A 144 -26.47 -3.03 9.16
N PHE A 145 -25.84 -2.56 10.25
CA PHE A 145 -26.37 -2.64 11.62
C PHE A 145 -26.95 -1.30 12.10
N ILE A 146 -28.14 -1.32 12.69
CA ILE A 146 -28.81 -0.17 13.34
C ILE A 146 -27.94 0.38 14.49
N ALA A 147 -27.33 -0.50 15.29
CA ALA A 147 -26.49 -0.12 16.42
C ALA A 147 -25.26 0.73 16.03
N TRP A 148 -24.85 0.66 14.77
CA TRP A 148 -23.67 1.33 14.24
C TRP A 148 -24.03 2.56 13.37
N TRP A 149 -25.28 3.01 13.39
CA TRP A 149 -25.73 4.20 12.66
C TRP A 149 -24.90 5.46 12.99
N ASP A 150 -24.60 5.70 14.27
CA ASP A 150 -23.83 6.87 14.72
C ASP A 150 -22.30 6.70 14.58
N HIS A 151 -21.82 5.58 14.01
CA HIS A 151 -20.40 5.40 13.70
C HIS A 151 -20.00 6.18 12.45
N VAL A 152 -18.84 6.86 12.51
CA VAL A 152 -18.28 7.68 11.43
C VAL A 152 -16.84 7.24 11.18
N ALA A 153 -16.36 7.26 9.93
CA ALA A 153 -14.97 6.93 9.62
C ALA A 153 -14.03 8.14 9.83
N ASP A 154 -12.94 7.95 10.60
CA ASP A 154 -11.94 9.00 10.86
C ASP A 154 -10.99 9.27 9.66
N GLU A 155 -10.80 8.25 8.83
CA GLU A 155 -10.02 8.28 7.59
C GLU A 155 -10.74 7.57 6.44
N ASP A 156 -10.34 7.88 5.22
CA ASP A 156 -10.71 7.12 4.03
C ASP A 156 -9.99 5.78 4.00
N ALA A 157 -10.67 4.71 3.57
CA ALA A 157 -10.07 3.41 3.34
C ALA A 157 -8.90 3.50 2.35
N HIS A 158 -7.91 2.62 2.48
CA HIS A 158 -6.65 2.76 1.78
C HIS A 158 -6.81 2.75 0.24
N ALA A 159 -7.71 1.93 -0.29
CA ALA A 159 -8.11 1.95 -1.70
C ALA A 159 -8.62 3.34 -2.15
N LEU A 160 -9.45 4.00 -1.33
CA LEU A 160 -9.98 5.34 -1.64
C LEU A 160 -8.86 6.39 -1.62
N GLN A 161 -7.92 6.32 -0.65
CA GLN A 161 -6.76 7.21 -0.59
C GLN A 161 -5.89 7.13 -1.88
N ILE A 162 -5.84 5.96 -2.52
CA ILE A 162 -5.10 5.73 -3.77
C ILE A 162 -5.91 6.24 -4.98
N LEU A 163 -7.17 5.82 -5.12
CA LEU A 163 -8.01 6.21 -6.26
C LEU A 163 -8.27 7.73 -6.30
N TRP A 164 -8.39 8.38 -5.14
CA TRP A 164 -8.43 9.84 -5.03
C TRP A 164 -7.17 10.49 -5.60
N LYS A 165 -5.97 10.01 -5.22
CA LYS A 165 -4.69 10.49 -5.77
C LYS A 165 -4.57 10.23 -7.27
N ALA A 166 -5.13 9.13 -7.77
CA ALA A 166 -5.21 8.83 -9.20
C ALA A 166 -6.18 9.74 -9.98
N GLY A 167 -6.95 10.59 -9.30
CA GLY A 167 -7.81 11.61 -9.91
C GLY A 167 -9.30 11.30 -9.92
N ALA A 168 -9.73 10.20 -9.29
CA ALA A 168 -11.14 9.80 -9.24
C ALA A 168 -12.01 10.75 -8.41
N VAL A 169 -13.33 10.63 -8.60
CA VAL A 169 -14.37 11.36 -7.88
C VAL A 169 -15.35 10.37 -7.24
N PHE A 170 -15.44 10.38 -5.92
CA PHE A 170 -16.48 9.65 -5.20
C PHE A 170 -17.73 10.53 -5.08
N TYR A 171 -18.89 10.01 -5.49
CA TYR A 171 -20.13 10.80 -5.62
C TYR A 171 -21.38 10.07 -5.10
N ALA A 172 -21.28 8.75 -4.85
CA ALA A 172 -22.38 7.91 -4.39
C ALA A 172 -21.84 6.79 -3.48
N ARG A 173 -22.55 6.51 -2.37
CA ARG A 173 -22.35 5.33 -1.53
C ARG A 173 -23.58 4.43 -1.57
N THR A 174 -23.35 3.13 -1.53
CA THR A 174 -24.36 2.14 -1.95
C THR A 174 -24.77 1.15 -0.86
N THR A 175 -25.98 0.59 -1.02
CA THR A 175 -26.62 -0.31 -0.06
C THR A 175 -25.96 -1.69 0.04
N GLN A 176 -26.13 -2.29 1.22
CA GLN A 176 -25.63 -3.59 1.61
C GLN A 176 -26.65 -4.26 2.58
N PRO A 177 -26.66 -5.60 2.70
CA PRO A 177 -27.54 -6.30 3.62
C PRO A 177 -27.16 -6.12 5.10
N GLN A 178 -28.14 -6.40 5.98
CA GLN A 178 -27.94 -6.64 7.41
C GLN A 178 -26.79 -7.64 7.62
N THR A 179 -25.90 -7.38 8.59
CA THR A 179 -24.68 -8.15 8.91
C THR A 179 -23.62 -8.30 7.80
N LEU A 180 -23.84 -7.75 6.59
CA LEU A 180 -23.05 -8.02 5.36
C LEU A 180 -23.09 -9.47 4.83
N MET A 181 -23.71 -10.43 5.51
CA MET A 181 -23.56 -11.87 5.24
C MET A 181 -24.68 -12.48 4.37
N HIS A 182 -25.10 -11.81 3.29
CA HIS A 182 -26.06 -12.38 2.31
C HIS A 182 -25.59 -12.20 0.86
N LEU A 183 -25.94 -13.15 -0.02
CA LEU A 183 -25.94 -12.95 -1.49
C LEU A 183 -27.23 -12.27 -2.00
N ALA A 184 -27.76 -11.35 -1.19
CA ALA A 184 -28.90 -10.47 -1.44
C ALA A 184 -28.66 -9.15 -0.68
N CYS A 185 -29.53 -8.14 -0.83
CA CYS A 185 -29.27 -6.81 -0.30
C CYS A 185 -30.50 -6.22 0.40
N SER A 186 -30.68 -6.57 1.67
CA SER A 186 -31.80 -6.12 2.50
C SER A 186 -31.33 -5.79 3.91
N SER A 187 -31.70 -4.61 4.44
CA SER A 187 -31.32 -4.13 5.79
C SER A 187 -32.45 -3.36 6.45
N ASN A 188 -32.54 -3.38 7.78
CA ASN A 188 -33.54 -2.58 8.51
C ASN A 188 -33.33 -1.07 8.35
N LEU A 189 -32.08 -0.63 8.12
CA LEU A 189 -31.74 0.78 7.86
C LEU A 189 -32.36 1.29 6.54
N TYR A 190 -32.13 0.60 5.42
CA TYR A 190 -32.41 1.12 4.08
C TYR A 190 -33.51 0.39 3.31
N GLY A 191 -33.95 -0.78 3.78
CA GLY A 191 -34.87 -1.68 3.09
C GLY A 191 -34.17 -2.64 2.12
N GLU A 192 -34.96 -3.25 1.22
CA GLU A 192 -34.52 -4.15 0.16
C GLU A 192 -34.00 -3.37 -1.06
N THR A 193 -32.92 -3.84 -1.68
CA THR A 193 -32.42 -3.38 -2.98
C THR A 193 -32.79 -4.41 -4.05
N VAL A 194 -33.49 -3.96 -5.10
CA VAL A 194 -34.06 -4.85 -6.12
C VAL A 194 -33.29 -4.79 -7.43
N ASN A 195 -33.39 -5.85 -8.22
CA ASN A 195 -32.76 -5.95 -9.53
C ASN A 195 -33.43 -4.98 -10.54
N PRO A 196 -32.66 -4.22 -11.35
CA PRO A 196 -33.23 -3.26 -12.32
C PRO A 196 -33.88 -3.92 -13.53
N PHE A 197 -33.51 -5.15 -13.88
CA PHE A 197 -34.11 -5.88 -15.01
C PHE A 197 -35.40 -6.60 -14.60
N ASN A 198 -35.56 -6.93 -13.32
CA ASN A 198 -36.79 -7.51 -12.79
C ASN A 198 -36.90 -7.26 -11.27
N ARG A 199 -37.70 -6.26 -10.88
CA ARG A 199 -37.82 -5.76 -9.50
C ARG A 199 -38.44 -6.75 -8.49
N ARG A 200 -38.80 -7.98 -8.91
CA ARG A 200 -39.16 -9.09 -8.00
C ARG A 200 -37.98 -9.98 -7.63
N LEU A 201 -36.81 -9.75 -8.23
CA LEU A 201 -35.56 -10.48 -7.99
C LEU A 201 -34.57 -9.60 -7.22
N THR A 202 -33.66 -10.23 -6.47
CA THR A 202 -32.68 -9.49 -5.67
C THR A 202 -31.55 -8.91 -6.54
N SER A 203 -31.02 -7.74 -6.17
CA SER A 203 -29.80 -7.16 -6.75
C SER A 203 -28.54 -8.03 -6.55
N GLY A 204 -28.66 -9.18 -5.89
CA GLY A 204 -27.50 -9.91 -5.36
C GLY A 204 -26.90 -9.17 -4.16
N GLY A 205 -25.82 -9.71 -3.61
CA GLY A 205 -25.18 -9.11 -2.45
C GLY A 205 -23.87 -9.80 -2.07
N SER A 206 -23.15 -9.29 -1.07
CA SER A 206 -23.53 -8.15 -0.21
C SER A 206 -23.23 -6.77 -0.80
N SER A 207 -22.58 -6.68 -1.96
CA SER A 207 -22.38 -5.41 -2.70
C SER A 207 -23.56 -5.09 -3.64
N GLY A 208 -24.80 -5.26 -3.15
CA GLY A 208 -26.01 -5.22 -3.98
C GLY A 208 -26.32 -3.84 -4.56
N GLY A 209 -26.08 -2.78 -3.78
CA GLY A 209 -26.26 -1.40 -4.24
C GLY A 209 -25.33 -1.04 -5.39
N GLU A 210 -24.04 -1.43 -5.34
CA GLU A 210 -23.11 -1.29 -6.48
C GLU A 210 -23.65 -2.00 -7.73
N GLY A 211 -24.13 -3.24 -7.57
CA GLY A 211 -24.69 -4.04 -8.65
C GLY A 211 -25.88 -3.37 -9.35
N ALA A 212 -26.88 -2.96 -8.58
CA ALA A 212 -28.08 -2.31 -9.12
C ALA A 212 -27.78 -0.90 -9.69
N LEU A 213 -26.84 -0.17 -9.10
CA LEU A 213 -26.44 1.16 -9.57
C LEU A 213 -25.69 1.11 -10.92
N ILE A 214 -24.70 0.22 -11.05
CA ILE A 214 -23.95 0.04 -12.32
C ILE A 214 -24.84 -0.64 -13.38
N GLY A 215 -25.74 -1.55 -12.98
CA GLY A 215 -26.73 -2.14 -13.88
C GLY A 215 -27.66 -1.11 -14.55
N LEU A 216 -28.03 -0.05 -13.83
CA LEU A 216 -28.77 1.10 -14.40
C LEU A 216 -27.88 2.13 -15.11
N ARG A 217 -26.56 1.89 -15.21
CA ARG A 217 -25.53 2.86 -15.63
C ARG A 217 -25.53 4.16 -14.79
N GLY A 218 -26.10 4.11 -13.58
CA GLY A 218 -25.97 5.17 -12.58
C GLY A 218 -24.56 5.25 -11.98
N SER A 219 -23.70 4.27 -12.28
CA SER A 219 -22.24 4.28 -12.12
C SER A 219 -21.60 3.48 -13.25
N VAL A 220 -20.31 3.72 -13.54
CA VAL A 220 -19.49 2.91 -14.47
C VAL A 220 -18.41 2.08 -13.77
N LEU A 221 -18.01 2.46 -12.56
CA LEU A 221 -17.02 1.79 -11.73
C LEU A 221 -17.42 1.84 -10.26
N GLY A 222 -17.26 0.73 -9.56
CA GLY A 222 -17.66 0.60 -8.16
C GLY A 222 -16.68 -0.22 -7.33
N LEU A 223 -16.66 0.01 -6.02
CA LEU A 223 -15.91 -0.80 -5.06
C LEU A 223 -16.85 -1.65 -4.20
N GLY A 224 -16.69 -2.98 -4.31
CA GLY A 224 -17.36 -3.96 -3.47
C GLY A 224 -16.38 -4.81 -2.66
N THR A 225 -16.90 -5.77 -1.90
CA THR A 225 -16.12 -6.73 -1.12
C THR A 225 -16.67 -8.15 -1.22
N ASP A 226 -15.80 -9.15 -1.10
CA ASP A 226 -16.11 -10.56 -1.32
C ASP A 226 -15.40 -11.48 -0.30
N ILE A 227 -16.19 -12.20 0.51
CA ILE A 227 -15.74 -13.32 1.37
C ILE A 227 -16.48 -14.64 1.04
N GLY A 228 -17.46 -14.59 0.13
CA GLY A 228 -18.37 -15.70 -0.18
C GLY A 228 -19.18 -15.54 -1.47
N GLY A 229 -18.76 -14.64 -2.37
CA GLY A 229 -19.50 -14.26 -3.58
C GLY A 229 -19.90 -12.78 -3.65
N SER A 230 -19.55 -11.97 -2.65
CA SER A 230 -20.16 -10.65 -2.46
C SER A 230 -19.78 -9.52 -3.44
N ILE A 231 -18.82 -9.73 -4.34
CA ILE A 231 -18.64 -8.92 -5.57
C ILE A 231 -19.35 -9.58 -6.76
N ARG A 232 -19.21 -10.91 -6.85
CA ARG A 232 -19.55 -11.68 -8.04
C ARG A 232 -21.05 -11.96 -8.20
N SER A 233 -21.77 -12.21 -7.11
CA SER A 233 -23.24 -12.31 -7.09
C SER A 233 -23.93 -11.04 -7.58
N PRO A 234 -23.64 -9.83 -7.03
CA PRO A 234 -24.25 -8.61 -7.53
C PRO A 234 -23.76 -8.22 -8.93
N ALA A 235 -22.54 -8.61 -9.33
CA ALA A 235 -22.13 -8.47 -10.73
C ALA A 235 -23.01 -9.33 -11.66
N ALA A 236 -23.17 -10.61 -11.32
CA ALA A 236 -23.92 -11.56 -12.13
C ALA A 236 -25.40 -11.23 -12.24
N ASN A 237 -26.05 -10.93 -11.11
CA ASN A 237 -27.48 -10.68 -11.02
C ASN A 237 -27.90 -9.44 -11.84
N ASN A 238 -27.08 -8.40 -11.87
CA ASN A 238 -27.38 -7.15 -12.59
C ASN A 238 -26.72 -7.08 -13.98
N GLY A 239 -26.15 -8.18 -14.49
CA GLY A 239 -25.60 -8.24 -15.85
C GLY A 239 -24.39 -7.35 -16.10
N ILE A 240 -23.52 -7.19 -15.09
CA ILE A 240 -22.31 -6.36 -15.15
C ILE A 240 -21.06 -7.18 -14.86
N TYR A 241 -19.89 -6.55 -14.98
CA TYR A 241 -18.61 -7.17 -14.72
C TYR A 241 -18.20 -6.97 -13.26
N GLY A 242 -17.50 -7.96 -12.67
CA GLY A 242 -16.97 -7.85 -11.32
C GLY A 242 -15.81 -8.81 -11.08
N LEU A 243 -14.77 -8.35 -10.40
CA LEU A 243 -13.58 -9.16 -10.07
C LEU A 243 -13.45 -9.32 -8.56
N ARG A 244 -13.45 -10.57 -8.10
CA ARG A 244 -12.88 -10.97 -6.82
C ARG A 244 -11.38 -11.22 -7.04
N PRO A 245 -10.46 -10.40 -6.50
CA PRO A 245 -9.03 -10.67 -6.59
C PRO A 245 -8.57 -11.70 -5.53
N THR A 246 -7.32 -12.12 -5.66
CA THR A 246 -6.58 -12.93 -4.69
C THR A 246 -6.41 -12.18 -3.37
N GLY A 247 -6.41 -12.90 -2.24
CA GLY A 247 -6.07 -12.37 -0.92
C GLY A 247 -4.74 -11.61 -0.93
N GLY A 248 -4.73 -10.43 -0.32
CA GLY A 248 -3.53 -9.57 -0.24
C GLY A 248 -3.06 -8.96 -1.57
N ARG A 249 -3.82 -9.05 -2.68
CA ARG A 249 -3.46 -8.36 -3.94
C ARG A 249 -3.97 -6.92 -4.01
N PHE A 250 -5.09 -6.61 -3.36
CA PHE A 250 -5.77 -5.32 -3.42
C PHE A 250 -6.00 -4.75 -2.01
N PRO A 251 -5.88 -3.42 -1.78
CA PRO A 251 -6.01 -2.81 -0.46
C PRO A 251 -7.31 -3.15 0.28
N PHE A 252 -7.18 -3.52 1.55
CA PHE A 252 -8.26 -3.90 2.46
C PHE A 252 -8.21 -3.17 3.82
N ASP A 253 -7.30 -2.21 4.02
CA ASP A 253 -7.33 -1.37 5.22
C ASP A 253 -8.45 -0.32 5.19
N GLY A 254 -9.14 -0.16 6.33
CA GLY A 254 -10.15 0.89 6.57
C GLY A 254 -11.61 0.51 6.31
N LEU A 255 -12.00 -0.74 6.58
CA LEU A 255 -13.39 -1.21 6.50
C LEU A 255 -13.99 -1.52 7.88
N LYS A 256 -15.32 -1.66 7.93
CA LYS A 256 -16.05 -2.10 9.13
C LYS A 256 -16.85 -3.37 8.85
N ALA A 257 -16.74 -4.33 9.75
CA ALA A 257 -17.58 -5.53 9.83
C ALA A 257 -17.65 -5.99 11.30
N ALA A 258 -18.57 -6.90 11.62
CA ALA A 258 -18.47 -7.69 12.84
C ALA A 258 -17.31 -8.70 12.72
N ARG A 259 -16.68 -9.04 13.84
CA ARG A 259 -15.75 -10.17 13.92
C ARG A 259 -16.54 -11.49 13.88
N GLY A 260 -15.85 -12.60 13.68
CA GLY A 260 -16.45 -13.94 13.55
C GLY A 260 -15.80 -14.75 12.43
N PRO A 261 -15.64 -14.20 11.21
CA PRO A 261 -14.94 -14.89 10.13
C PRO A 261 -13.43 -15.06 10.42
N PHE A 262 -12.89 -16.28 10.25
CA PHE A 262 -11.45 -16.54 10.26
C PHE A 262 -11.10 -17.66 9.26
N GLY A 263 -9.85 -17.71 8.77
CA GLY A 263 -9.39 -18.76 7.86
C GLY A 263 -9.85 -18.66 6.41
N ILE A 264 -10.76 -17.73 6.10
CA ILE A 264 -11.16 -17.32 4.75
C ILE A 264 -10.82 -15.84 4.61
N VAL A 265 -10.06 -15.48 3.57
CA VAL A 265 -9.58 -14.10 3.35
C VAL A 265 -10.68 -13.28 2.66
N PRO A 266 -11.24 -12.24 3.31
CA PRO A 266 -12.08 -11.26 2.63
C PRO A 266 -11.22 -10.37 1.72
N VAL A 267 -11.77 -9.93 0.59
CA VAL A 267 -11.09 -9.00 -0.32
C VAL A 267 -11.99 -7.84 -0.72
N MET A 268 -11.38 -6.70 -1.09
CA MET A 268 -12.04 -5.63 -1.84
C MET A 268 -11.69 -5.78 -3.33
N GLY A 269 -12.60 -5.38 -4.22
CA GLY A 269 -12.37 -5.45 -5.66
C GLY A 269 -13.43 -4.69 -6.48
N PRO A 270 -13.17 -4.49 -7.78
CA PRO A 270 -14.02 -3.68 -8.64
C PRO A 270 -15.30 -4.39 -9.10
N LEU A 271 -16.35 -3.60 -9.24
CA LEU A 271 -17.47 -3.83 -10.15
C LEU A 271 -17.39 -2.80 -11.29
N SER A 272 -17.85 -3.14 -12.49
CA SER A 272 -17.65 -2.30 -13.68
C SER A 272 -18.72 -2.48 -14.76
N ALA A 273 -18.99 -1.40 -15.48
CA ALA A 273 -19.82 -1.36 -16.68
C ALA A 273 -19.19 -2.08 -17.90
N SER A 274 -17.87 -2.29 -17.89
CA SER A 274 -17.08 -2.99 -18.92
C SER A 274 -16.02 -3.93 -18.31
N ARG A 275 -15.56 -4.93 -19.07
CA ARG A 275 -14.39 -5.76 -18.70
C ARG A 275 -13.15 -4.92 -18.43
N GLU A 276 -12.86 -3.96 -19.30
CA GLU A 276 -11.65 -3.13 -19.24
C GLU A 276 -11.62 -2.20 -18.01
N GLY A 277 -12.78 -1.74 -17.53
CA GLY A 277 -12.87 -0.99 -16.28
C GLY A 277 -12.40 -1.76 -15.04
N LEU A 278 -12.57 -3.09 -14.99
CA LEU A 278 -12.00 -3.94 -13.94
C LEU A 278 -10.46 -3.86 -13.97
N ARG A 279 -9.88 -4.00 -15.16
CA ARG A 279 -8.43 -3.95 -15.39
C ARG A 279 -7.87 -2.59 -14.99
N MET A 280 -8.52 -1.51 -15.42
CA MET A 280 -8.09 -0.13 -15.18
C MET A 280 -8.06 0.22 -13.68
N LEU A 281 -9.09 -0.18 -12.92
CA LEU A 281 -9.14 0.07 -11.47
C LEU A 281 -8.10 -0.77 -10.72
N MET A 282 -8.02 -2.08 -10.99
CA MET A 282 -7.02 -2.96 -10.35
C MET A 282 -5.59 -2.48 -10.61
N LYS A 283 -5.26 -2.18 -11.87
CA LYS A 283 -3.94 -1.66 -12.25
C LYS A 283 -3.61 -0.38 -11.48
N THR A 284 -4.54 0.58 -11.48
CA THR A 284 -4.33 1.88 -10.80
C THR A 284 -4.04 1.70 -9.31
N ALA A 285 -4.74 0.79 -8.63
CA ALA A 285 -4.51 0.51 -7.22
C ALA A 285 -3.15 -0.16 -6.97
N ILE A 286 -2.74 -1.10 -7.83
CA ILE A 286 -1.50 -1.89 -7.67
C ILE A 286 -0.25 -1.10 -8.09
N ASP A 287 -0.32 -0.30 -9.16
CA ASP A 287 0.78 0.58 -9.62
C ASP A 287 1.16 1.63 -8.56
N ALA A 288 0.23 2.00 -7.67
CA ALA A 288 0.47 2.89 -6.54
C ALA A 288 1.31 2.25 -5.41
N LYS A 289 1.66 0.95 -5.52
CA LYS A 289 2.47 0.18 -4.56
C LYS A 289 1.93 0.18 -3.13
N PRO A 290 0.67 -0.25 -2.92
CA PRO A 290 -0.02 -0.12 -1.63
C PRO A 290 0.66 -0.87 -0.48
N TRP A 291 1.40 -1.94 -0.76
CA TRP A 291 2.22 -2.67 0.21
C TRP A 291 3.28 -1.81 0.92
N LEU A 292 3.55 -0.58 0.46
CA LEU A 292 4.41 0.40 1.15
C LEU A 292 3.70 1.12 2.33
N LYS A 293 2.37 1.00 2.46
CA LYS A 293 1.60 1.45 3.64
C LYS A 293 0.92 0.28 4.36
N GLU A 294 0.32 -0.64 3.59
CA GLU A 294 -0.48 -1.75 4.10
C GLU A 294 0.32 -3.06 4.00
N THR A 295 0.99 -3.44 5.08
CA THR A 295 2.00 -4.51 5.10
C THR A 295 1.43 -5.94 5.02
N SER A 296 0.11 -6.09 5.01
CA SER A 296 -0.61 -7.33 4.72
C SER A 296 -0.66 -7.67 3.22
N LEU A 297 -0.33 -6.73 2.34
CA LEU A 297 -0.39 -6.90 0.89
C LEU A 297 0.91 -7.48 0.32
N PHE A 298 0.78 -8.37 -0.67
CA PHE A 298 1.92 -8.93 -1.38
C PHE A 298 2.46 -7.93 -2.43
N PRO A 299 3.79 -7.74 -2.54
CA PRO A 299 4.40 -6.72 -3.39
C PRO A 299 4.46 -7.09 -4.89
N PHE A 300 3.37 -7.64 -5.44
CA PHE A 300 3.27 -8.06 -6.83
C PHE A 300 2.74 -6.93 -7.73
N PRO A 301 3.60 -6.32 -8.59
CA PRO A 301 3.17 -5.27 -9.51
C PRO A 301 2.16 -5.80 -10.54
N TRP A 302 1.45 -4.89 -11.22
CA TRP A 302 0.54 -5.29 -12.30
C TRP A 302 1.34 -5.72 -13.53
N ARG A 303 1.07 -6.91 -14.06
CA ARG A 303 1.67 -7.36 -15.32
C ARG A 303 0.82 -6.86 -16.49
N ASP A 304 1.32 -5.85 -17.21
CA ASP A 304 0.68 -5.37 -18.44
C ASP A 304 0.85 -6.35 -19.61
N GLN A 305 2.02 -6.95 -19.77
CA GLN A 305 2.27 -7.97 -20.79
C GLN A 305 1.87 -9.35 -20.29
N VAL A 306 0.59 -9.66 -20.50
CA VAL A 306 0.00 -10.96 -20.18
C VAL A 306 0.06 -11.85 -21.43
N SER A 307 1.25 -12.38 -21.71
CA SER A 307 1.59 -13.23 -22.87
C SER A 307 1.01 -14.66 -22.77
N TYR A 308 -0.26 -14.79 -22.39
CA TYR A 308 -0.95 -16.07 -22.35
C TYR A 308 -1.57 -16.49 -23.71
N LEU A 309 -1.63 -15.59 -24.69
CA LEU A 309 -2.04 -15.86 -26.07
C LEU A 309 -0.85 -15.68 -27.03
N ASP A 310 -0.17 -14.54 -26.93
CA ASP A 310 0.97 -14.19 -27.79
C ASP A 310 2.32 -14.49 -27.09
N ASP A 311 3.01 -15.52 -27.57
CA ASP A 311 4.47 -15.61 -27.52
C ASP A 311 5.08 -14.96 -28.79
N GLU A 312 6.41 -14.81 -28.87
CA GLU A 312 7.09 -14.25 -30.05
C GLU A 312 6.92 -15.07 -31.35
N SER A 313 6.17 -16.19 -31.30
CA SER A 313 5.80 -17.02 -32.45
C SER A 313 4.28 -17.14 -32.69
N GLY A 314 3.45 -16.49 -31.85
CA GLY A 314 1.99 -16.48 -31.92
C GLY A 314 1.31 -17.83 -31.66
N LYS A 315 1.84 -18.65 -30.72
CA LYS A 315 1.47 -20.09 -30.63
C LYS A 315 0.99 -20.63 -29.28
N LYS A 316 0.86 -19.84 -28.21
CA LYS A 316 0.35 -20.40 -26.96
C LYS A 316 -1.14 -20.76 -27.09
N LYS A 317 -1.44 -22.06 -27.03
CA LYS A 317 -2.81 -22.55 -26.88
C LYS A 317 -3.36 -22.19 -25.49
N LEU A 318 -4.59 -21.69 -25.46
CA LEU A 318 -5.34 -21.43 -24.24
C LEU A 318 -6.17 -22.66 -23.87
N LYS A 319 -6.02 -23.18 -22.64
CA LYS A 319 -6.79 -24.35 -22.17
C LYS A 319 -7.85 -23.97 -21.13
N VAL A 320 -9.13 -24.11 -21.47
CA VAL A 320 -10.27 -23.79 -20.59
C VAL A 320 -10.84 -25.07 -19.98
N GLY A 321 -10.85 -25.16 -18.65
CA GLY A 321 -11.57 -26.20 -17.92
C GLY A 321 -13.04 -25.80 -17.72
N VAL A 322 -13.99 -26.73 -17.85
CA VAL A 322 -15.43 -26.44 -17.71
C VAL A 322 -16.05 -27.20 -16.56
N ILE A 323 -16.52 -26.49 -15.52
CA ILE A 323 -17.38 -27.08 -14.49
C ILE A 323 -18.83 -26.83 -14.89
N TRP A 324 -19.54 -27.89 -15.28
CA TRP A 324 -20.96 -27.83 -15.67
C TRP A 324 -21.89 -27.60 -14.48
N ASP A 325 -21.62 -28.25 -13.35
CA ASP A 325 -22.28 -28.04 -12.06
C ASP A 325 -21.31 -28.30 -10.90
N ASP A 326 -21.64 -27.87 -9.67
CA ASP A 326 -20.76 -27.98 -8.50
C ASP A 326 -20.74 -29.38 -7.85
N GLY A 327 -21.44 -30.35 -8.43
CA GLY A 327 -21.67 -31.69 -7.89
C GLY A 327 -22.86 -31.79 -6.93
N VAL A 328 -23.34 -30.67 -6.38
CA VAL A 328 -24.29 -30.62 -5.27
C VAL A 328 -25.66 -30.10 -5.69
N VAL A 329 -25.71 -28.97 -6.41
CA VAL A 329 -26.92 -28.34 -6.95
C VAL A 329 -26.71 -28.10 -8.44
N ARG A 330 -27.71 -28.37 -9.29
CA ARG A 330 -27.59 -28.10 -10.73
C ARG A 330 -28.05 -26.68 -11.07
N PRO A 331 -27.45 -26.01 -12.07
CA PRO A 331 -27.94 -24.72 -12.53
C PRO A 331 -29.29 -24.85 -13.24
N HIS A 332 -30.16 -23.84 -13.06
CA HIS A 332 -31.39 -23.71 -13.85
C HIS A 332 -31.12 -23.75 -15.36
N PRO A 333 -32.09 -24.21 -16.18
CA PRO A 333 -31.96 -24.31 -17.65
C PRO A 333 -31.27 -23.12 -18.36
N PRO A 334 -31.61 -21.83 -18.10
CA PRO A 334 -30.95 -20.71 -18.77
C PRO A 334 -29.44 -20.60 -18.48
N VAL A 335 -28.99 -20.96 -17.27
CA VAL A 335 -27.56 -20.94 -16.90
C VAL A 335 -26.82 -22.09 -17.59
N THR A 336 -27.39 -23.29 -17.55
CA THR A 336 -26.85 -24.49 -18.23
C THR A 336 -26.75 -24.26 -19.74
N LYS A 337 -27.73 -23.58 -20.35
CA LYS A 337 -27.75 -23.17 -21.76
C LYS A 337 -26.70 -22.09 -22.06
N ALA A 338 -26.61 -21.03 -21.26
CA ALA A 338 -25.60 -20.00 -21.44
C ALA A 338 -24.17 -20.56 -21.37
N LEU A 339 -23.93 -21.55 -20.50
CA LEU A 339 -22.66 -22.27 -20.42
C LEU A 339 -22.38 -23.08 -21.68
N LYS A 340 -23.35 -23.85 -22.19
CA LYS A 340 -23.24 -24.58 -23.47
C LYS A 340 -22.91 -23.63 -24.63
N GLU A 341 -23.65 -22.54 -24.78
CA GLU A 341 -23.41 -21.53 -25.82
C GLU A 341 -22.01 -20.94 -25.77
N VAL A 342 -21.46 -20.68 -24.57
CA VAL A 342 -20.08 -20.15 -24.42
C VAL A 342 -19.04 -21.23 -24.71
N VAL A 343 -19.26 -22.48 -24.29
CA VAL A 343 -18.38 -23.62 -24.59
C VAL A 343 -18.31 -23.91 -26.08
N GLU A 344 -19.45 -23.99 -26.76
CA GLU A 344 -19.54 -24.17 -28.22
C GLU A 344 -18.81 -23.03 -28.95
N LYS A 345 -19.04 -21.77 -28.54
CA LYS A 345 -18.35 -20.61 -29.14
C LYS A 345 -16.84 -20.67 -28.90
N LEU A 346 -16.38 -21.05 -27.70
CA LEU A 346 -14.95 -21.23 -27.38
C LEU A 346 -14.30 -22.33 -28.24
N GLN A 347 -14.98 -23.45 -28.48
CA GLN A 347 -14.49 -24.53 -29.35
C GLN A 347 -14.32 -24.09 -30.82
N THR A 348 -14.97 -23.01 -31.27
CA THR A 348 -14.73 -22.43 -32.61
C THR A 348 -13.51 -21.49 -32.70
N VAL A 349 -12.85 -21.19 -31.59
CA VAL A 349 -11.73 -20.22 -31.56
C VAL A 349 -10.40 -20.95 -31.85
N PRO A 350 -9.64 -20.55 -32.90
CA PRO A 350 -8.32 -21.10 -33.15
C PRO A 350 -7.39 -20.91 -31.95
N GLY A 351 -6.75 -22.00 -31.50
CA GLY A 351 -5.85 -21.99 -30.35
C GLY A 351 -6.52 -22.21 -28.99
N VAL A 352 -7.85 -22.32 -28.90
CA VAL A 352 -8.54 -22.67 -27.66
C VAL A 352 -8.78 -24.19 -27.58
N GLU A 353 -8.34 -24.79 -26.48
CA GLU A 353 -8.66 -26.15 -26.06
C GLU A 353 -9.70 -26.08 -24.93
N VAL A 354 -10.80 -26.83 -25.02
CA VAL A 354 -11.82 -26.88 -23.96
C VAL A 354 -11.89 -28.30 -23.42
N VAL A 355 -11.80 -28.46 -22.09
CA VAL A 355 -11.81 -29.75 -21.40
C VAL A 355 -12.80 -29.74 -20.23
N ASP A 356 -13.46 -30.87 -19.97
CA ASP A 356 -14.33 -31.00 -18.80
C ASP A 356 -13.51 -30.98 -17.51
N TRP A 357 -13.99 -30.22 -16.51
CA TRP A 357 -13.45 -30.20 -15.15
C TRP A 357 -14.48 -30.80 -14.20
N LYS A 358 -14.12 -31.90 -13.52
CA LYS A 358 -14.97 -32.51 -12.50
C LYS A 358 -14.90 -31.71 -11.18
N PRO A 359 -16.03 -31.26 -10.60
CA PRO A 359 -16.02 -30.58 -9.31
C PRO A 359 -15.47 -31.49 -8.21
N TYR A 360 -14.66 -30.93 -7.30
CA TYR A 360 -13.96 -31.68 -6.27
C TYR A 360 -14.49 -31.32 -4.88
N ARG A 361 -15.50 -32.08 -4.41
CA ARG A 361 -16.02 -32.04 -3.03
C ARG A 361 -16.40 -30.61 -2.55
N HIS A 362 -17.18 -29.88 -3.35
CA HIS A 362 -17.65 -28.52 -3.01
C HIS A 362 -18.64 -28.53 -1.82
N ASP A 363 -19.30 -29.66 -1.57
CA ASP A 363 -20.05 -29.97 -0.36
C ASP A 363 -19.18 -29.91 0.91
N TYR A 364 -18.08 -30.67 0.92
CA TYR A 364 -17.11 -30.76 2.01
C TYR A 364 -16.38 -29.43 2.29
N ALA A 365 -16.23 -28.60 1.25
CA ALA A 365 -15.78 -27.22 1.38
C ALA A 365 -16.85 -26.34 2.04
N TRP A 366 -18.12 -26.47 1.65
CA TRP A 366 -19.22 -25.70 2.25
C TRP A 366 -19.34 -25.92 3.77
N GLU A 367 -19.14 -27.15 4.27
CA GLU A 367 -19.18 -27.44 5.73
C GLU A 367 -18.17 -26.60 6.52
N ARG A 368 -16.94 -26.48 5.96
CA ARG A 368 -15.87 -25.64 6.52
C ARG A 368 -16.24 -24.18 6.43
N ILE A 369 -16.65 -23.72 5.25
CA ILE A 369 -17.03 -22.33 4.99
C ILE A 369 -18.13 -21.87 5.95
N ALA A 370 -19.20 -22.65 6.08
CA ALA A 370 -20.33 -22.36 6.95
C ALA A 370 -19.99 -22.39 8.46
N SER A 371 -18.92 -23.08 8.85
CA SER A 371 -18.32 -22.99 10.19
C SER A 371 -17.47 -21.72 10.34
N LEU A 372 -16.59 -21.47 9.37
CA LEU A 372 -15.51 -20.47 9.41
C LEU A 372 -15.98 -19.02 9.22
N TYR A 373 -17.21 -18.81 8.74
CA TYR A 373 -17.87 -17.51 8.80
C TYR A 373 -18.30 -17.11 10.22
N TYR A 374 -18.43 -18.06 11.15
CA TYR A 374 -18.95 -17.85 12.49
C TYR A 374 -18.12 -18.60 13.54
N CYS A 375 -16.79 -18.40 13.54
CA CYS A 375 -15.89 -19.05 14.49
C CYS A 375 -16.22 -18.73 15.95
N ASP A 376 -16.78 -17.54 16.21
CA ASP A 376 -17.30 -17.11 17.50
C ASP A 376 -18.66 -17.74 17.85
N GLY A 377 -19.36 -18.35 16.89
CA GLY A 377 -20.74 -18.80 16.98
C GLY A 377 -21.79 -17.74 16.62
N ALA A 378 -21.41 -16.67 15.92
CA ALA A 378 -22.23 -15.49 15.60
C ALA A 378 -22.70 -14.66 16.82
N HIS A 379 -22.03 -14.79 17.97
CA HIS A 379 -22.35 -14.03 19.18
C HIS A 379 -22.14 -12.54 18.96
N GLU A 380 -21.00 -12.08 18.42
CA GLU A 380 -20.75 -10.63 18.25
C GLU A 380 -21.81 -10.01 17.32
N GLY A 381 -22.13 -10.67 16.21
CA GLY A 381 -23.18 -10.22 15.29
C GLY A 381 -24.57 -10.15 15.94
N LEU A 382 -24.95 -11.14 16.74
CA LEU A 382 -26.23 -11.17 17.46
C LEU A 382 -26.29 -10.14 18.60
N ASP A 383 -25.18 -9.91 19.30
CA ASP A 383 -25.07 -8.89 20.34
C ASP A 383 -25.25 -7.49 19.74
N ILE A 384 -24.62 -7.19 18.59
CA ILE A 384 -24.79 -5.90 17.88
C ILE A 384 -26.25 -5.69 17.43
N LEU A 385 -26.91 -6.72 16.88
CA LEU A 385 -28.32 -6.64 16.47
C LEU A 385 -29.23 -6.40 17.68
N THR A 386 -28.97 -7.10 18.79
CA THR A 386 -29.68 -6.93 20.07
C THR A 386 -29.46 -5.52 20.63
N ASP A 387 -28.26 -4.97 20.49
CA ASP A 387 -27.92 -3.63 20.94
C ASP A 387 -28.65 -2.53 20.15
N GLY A 388 -28.84 -2.75 18.85
CA GLY A 388 -29.67 -1.91 17.98
C GLY A 388 -31.18 -2.12 18.19
N GLY A 389 -31.57 -3.18 18.89
CA GLY A 389 -32.96 -3.59 19.08
C GLY A 389 -33.68 -4.03 17.80
N GLU A 390 -32.93 -4.40 16.76
CA GLU A 390 -33.46 -4.66 15.42
C GLU A 390 -33.81 -6.14 15.18
N PRO A 391 -34.84 -6.46 14.38
CA PRO A 391 -35.18 -7.85 14.06
C PRO A 391 -34.17 -8.46 13.07
N LEU A 392 -33.91 -9.76 13.20
CA LEU A 392 -33.26 -10.54 12.16
C LEU A 392 -34.12 -10.56 10.89
N LEU A 393 -33.51 -10.29 9.73
CA LEU A 393 -34.15 -10.48 8.44
C LEU A 393 -34.10 -11.96 8.00
N PRO A 394 -34.98 -12.43 7.10
CA PRO A 394 -35.12 -13.87 6.80
C PRO A 394 -33.85 -14.57 6.33
N LEU A 395 -32.95 -13.88 5.62
CA LEU A 395 -31.66 -14.44 5.22
C LEU A 395 -30.61 -14.43 6.35
N SER A 396 -30.71 -13.51 7.33
CA SER A 396 -29.88 -13.52 8.53
C SER A 396 -30.32 -14.63 9.47
N GLU A 397 -31.63 -14.83 9.62
CA GLU A 397 -32.21 -15.97 10.32
C GLU A 397 -31.79 -17.31 9.67
N PHE A 398 -31.84 -17.42 8.34
CA PHE A 398 -31.31 -18.59 7.63
C PHE A 398 -29.83 -18.85 7.94
N ILE A 399 -28.95 -17.90 7.63
CA ILE A 399 -27.50 -18.14 7.68
C ILE A 399 -26.94 -18.25 9.11
N ILE A 400 -27.64 -17.68 10.10
CA ILE A 400 -27.28 -17.77 11.52
C ILE A 400 -28.02 -18.91 12.23
N LYS A 401 -29.34 -19.08 12.10
CA LYS A 401 -30.10 -20.08 12.88
C LYS A 401 -30.29 -21.41 12.15
N GLU A 402 -30.50 -21.41 10.84
CA GLU A 402 -30.74 -22.64 10.06
C GLU A 402 -29.43 -23.34 9.62
N ASN A 403 -28.27 -22.69 9.78
CA ASN A 403 -26.95 -23.24 9.45
C ASN A 403 -26.50 -24.31 10.48
N PRO A 404 -26.45 -25.61 10.12
CA PRO A 404 -26.11 -26.68 11.07
C PRO A 404 -24.63 -26.72 11.46
N TYR A 405 -23.77 -26.00 10.72
CA TYR A 405 -22.33 -25.95 10.97
C TYR A 405 -21.93 -24.76 11.88
N ARG A 406 -22.85 -23.82 12.18
CA ARG A 406 -22.57 -22.66 13.03
C ARG A 406 -22.48 -23.07 14.51
N ARG A 407 -21.25 -23.18 15.00
CA ARG A 407 -20.90 -23.36 16.41
C ARG A 407 -19.72 -22.46 16.80
N ARG A 408 -19.65 -22.08 18.07
CA ARG A 408 -18.46 -21.45 18.64
C ARG A 408 -17.32 -22.48 18.67
N LEU A 409 -16.24 -22.20 17.96
CA LEU A 409 -15.06 -23.05 17.87
C LEU A 409 -14.14 -22.80 19.07
N GLN A 410 -13.52 -23.86 19.59
CA GLN A 410 -12.32 -23.71 20.43
C GLN A 410 -11.07 -23.54 19.55
N MET A 411 -9.91 -23.30 20.16
CA MET A 411 -8.66 -23.10 19.41
C MET A 411 -8.25 -24.37 18.66
N GLU A 412 -8.46 -25.53 19.30
CA GLU A 412 -8.18 -26.86 18.78
C GLU A 412 -9.08 -27.15 17.57
N ASP A 413 -10.39 -26.91 17.69
CA ASP A 413 -11.36 -27.01 16.60
C ASP A 413 -10.96 -26.18 15.38
N LEU A 414 -10.52 -24.94 15.64
CA LEU A 414 -10.14 -23.99 14.61
C LEU A 414 -8.85 -24.43 13.90
N TRP A 415 -7.83 -24.85 14.64
CA TRP A 415 -6.61 -25.43 14.06
C TRP A 415 -6.90 -26.68 13.22
N ASP A 416 -7.78 -27.56 13.70
CA ASP A 416 -8.20 -28.76 12.98
C ASP A 416 -8.90 -28.41 11.66
N LEU A 417 -9.80 -27.41 11.66
CA LEU A 417 -10.46 -26.92 10.45
C LEU A 417 -9.46 -26.27 9.47
N LEU A 418 -8.52 -25.47 9.96
CA LEU A 418 -7.50 -24.80 9.15
C LEU A 418 -6.54 -25.81 8.51
N ALA A 419 -6.06 -26.81 9.25
CA ALA A 419 -5.23 -27.88 8.70
C ALA A 419 -5.96 -28.63 7.56
N LYS A 420 -7.24 -28.93 7.76
CA LYS A 420 -8.11 -29.57 6.75
C LYS A 420 -8.43 -28.65 5.57
N ASN A 421 -8.39 -27.33 5.72
CA ASN A 421 -8.46 -26.38 4.60
C ASN A 421 -7.19 -26.43 3.75
N GLU A 422 -6.00 -26.50 4.38
CA GLU A 422 -4.74 -26.59 3.64
C GLU A 422 -4.54 -27.95 2.97
N GLU A 423 -5.05 -29.04 3.54
CA GLU A 423 -5.22 -30.32 2.81
C GLU A 423 -6.10 -30.14 1.57
N TYR A 424 -7.26 -29.49 1.71
CA TYR A 424 -8.21 -29.28 0.62
C TYR A 424 -7.63 -28.41 -0.51
N LYS A 425 -6.96 -27.30 -0.16
CA LYS A 425 -6.22 -26.44 -1.11
C LYS A 425 -5.12 -27.23 -1.86
N ARG A 426 -4.32 -28.03 -1.14
CA ARG A 426 -3.29 -28.88 -1.76
C ARG A 426 -3.89 -29.93 -2.70
N ALA A 427 -5.02 -30.53 -2.35
CA ALA A 427 -5.73 -31.47 -3.22
C ALA A 427 -6.27 -30.79 -4.49
N TYR A 428 -6.85 -29.59 -4.38
CA TYR A 428 -7.36 -28.84 -5.54
C TYR A 428 -6.22 -28.35 -6.45
N ALA A 429 -5.09 -27.91 -5.87
CA ALA A 429 -3.90 -27.55 -6.63
C ALA A 429 -3.27 -28.77 -7.34
N LYS A 430 -3.28 -29.96 -6.72
CA LYS A 430 -2.87 -31.22 -7.35
C LYS A 430 -3.76 -31.57 -8.53
N LEU A 431 -5.09 -31.50 -8.38
CA LEU A 431 -6.05 -31.73 -9.47
C LEU A 431 -5.82 -30.77 -10.64
N TRP A 432 -5.48 -29.50 -10.38
CA TRP A 432 -5.12 -28.56 -11.43
C TRP A 432 -3.80 -28.95 -12.12
N ASN A 433 -2.77 -29.35 -11.36
CA ASN A 433 -1.51 -29.80 -11.94
C ASN A 433 -1.66 -31.09 -12.77
N GLU A 434 -2.60 -31.97 -12.42
CA GLU A 434 -2.93 -33.20 -13.18
C GLU A 434 -3.55 -32.93 -14.56
N THR A 435 -3.94 -31.69 -14.87
CA THR A 435 -4.41 -31.30 -16.22
C THR A 435 -3.27 -31.01 -17.22
N ALA A 436 -2.01 -31.08 -16.78
CA ALA A 436 -0.83 -30.84 -17.60
C ALA A 436 -0.70 -31.86 -18.76
N THR A 437 -0.18 -31.39 -19.90
CA THR A 437 0.11 -32.25 -21.08
C THR A 437 1.61 -32.47 -21.30
N GLY A 438 2.46 -31.90 -20.45
CA GLY A 438 3.91 -32.04 -20.54
C GLY A 438 4.63 -31.41 -19.34
N VAL A 439 5.95 -31.32 -19.44
CA VAL A 439 6.82 -30.59 -18.51
C VAL A 439 7.79 -29.69 -19.29
N ASP A 440 8.28 -28.62 -18.67
CA ASP A 440 9.37 -27.80 -19.21
C ASP A 440 10.77 -28.41 -18.95
N ALA A 441 11.82 -27.70 -19.35
CA ALA A 441 13.21 -28.14 -19.21
C ALA A 441 13.69 -28.22 -17.74
N ASP A 442 13.03 -27.50 -16.83
CA ASP A 442 13.31 -27.50 -15.38
C ASP A 442 12.41 -28.50 -14.63
N GLY A 443 11.46 -29.15 -15.33
CA GLY A 443 10.55 -30.17 -14.81
C GLY A 443 9.20 -29.64 -14.31
N HIS A 444 8.87 -28.36 -14.51
CA HIS A 444 7.56 -27.83 -14.11
C HIS A 444 6.46 -28.27 -15.07
N PRO A 445 5.22 -28.52 -14.61
CA PRO A 445 4.12 -28.92 -15.48
C PRO A 445 3.74 -27.84 -16.51
N THR A 446 3.50 -28.24 -17.76
CA THR A 446 3.10 -27.37 -18.87
C THR A 446 1.82 -27.89 -19.56
N GLY A 447 1.09 -27.01 -20.26
CA GLY A 447 -0.19 -27.37 -20.89
C GLY A 447 -1.32 -27.72 -19.92
N MET A 448 -1.21 -27.25 -18.67
CA MET A 448 -2.31 -27.27 -17.69
C MET A 448 -3.49 -26.41 -18.19
N VAL A 449 -4.67 -26.64 -17.62
CA VAL A 449 -5.78 -25.67 -17.68
C VAL A 449 -5.27 -24.29 -17.27
N ASP A 450 -5.60 -23.26 -18.05
CA ASP A 450 -5.24 -21.86 -17.79
C ASP A 450 -6.29 -21.16 -16.91
N VAL A 451 -7.58 -21.42 -17.15
CA VAL A 451 -8.73 -20.90 -16.40
C VAL A 451 -9.87 -21.92 -16.36
N ILE A 452 -10.68 -21.86 -15.31
CA ILE A 452 -11.92 -22.65 -15.18
C ILE A 452 -13.11 -21.73 -15.49
N LEU A 453 -13.90 -22.10 -16.49
CA LEU A 453 -15.23 -21.54 -16.77
C LEU A 453 -16.28 -22.32 -15.98
N CYS A 454 -17.16 -21.62 -15.26
CA CYS A 454 -18.23 -22.24 -14.49
C CYS A 454 -19.44 -21.33 -14.26
N PRO A 455 -20.60 -21.87 -13.86
CA PRO A 455 -21.71 -21.08 -13.35
C PRO A 455 -21.28 -20.23 -12.15
N ILE A 456 -21.86 -19.04 -12.05
CA ILE A 456 -21.69 -18.16 -10.88
C ILE A 456 -22.66 -18.49 -9.74
N GLY A 457 -23.77 -19.14 -10.06
CA GLY A 457 -24.79 -19.59 -9.13
C GLY A 457 -25.67 -20.67 -9.76
N PRO A 458 -26.59 -21.25 -8.98
CA PRO A 458 -27.46 -22.34 -9.41
C PRO A 458 -28.68 -21.87 -10.24
N GLY A 459 -28.68 -20.61 -10.68
CA GLY A 459 -29.77 -19.94 -11.39
C GLY A 459 -29.38 -18.49 -11.73
N ALA A 460 -30.29 -17.77 -12.37
CA ALA A 460 -30.21 -16.31 -12.45
C ALA A 460 -30.58 -15.68 -11.09
N ALA A 461 -30.67 -14.35 -11.01
CA ALA A 461 -30.96 -13.62 -9.76
C ALA A 461 -32.20 -14.19 -9.03
N PRO A 462 -32.09 -14.72 -7.79
CA PRO A 462 -33.21 -15.36 -7.13
C PRO A 462 -34.27 -14.33 -6.65
N PRO A 463 -35.51 -14.77 -6.41
CA PRO A 463 -36.52 -13.97 -5.72
C PRO A 463 -36.02 -13.40 -4.39
N LEU A 464 -36.60 -12.27 -3.97
CA LEU A 464 -36.26 -11.59 -2.72
C LEU A 464 -36.29 -12.57 -1.53
N ASN A 465 -35.27 -12.50 -0.68
CA ASN A 465 -35.06 -13.38 0.48
C ASN A 465 -34.83 -14.88 0.20
N GLN A 466 -34.65 -15.32 -1.06
CA GLN A 466 -34.39 -16.73 -1.43
C GLN A 466 -32.93 -17.07 -1.78
N ALA A 467 -31.97 -16.18 -1.53
CA ALA A 467 -30.54 -16.37 -1.84
C ALA A 467 -29.82 -17.35 -0.86
N ARG A 468 -30.34 -18.57 -0.73
CA ARG A 468 -29.95 -19.58 0.26
C ARG A 468 -28.80 -20.52 -0.15
N TYR A 469 -28.26 -20.42 -1.37
CA TYR A 469 -27.20 -21.31 -1.86
C TYR A 469 -26.01 -20.57 -2.47
N TRP A 470 -24.80 -20.77 -1.93
CA TRP A 470 -23.59 -19.99 -2.27
C TRP A 470 -22.41 -20.86 -2.77
N GLY A 471 -22.59 -22.18 -2.95
CA GLY A 471 -21.48 -23.12 -3.23
C GLY A 471 -20.56 -22.68 -4.38
N TYR A 472 -21.17 -22.37 -5.53
CA TYR A 472 -20.53 -21.84 -6.74
C TYR A 472 -19.61 -20.62 -6.54
N THR A 473 -19.80 -19.81 -5.49
CA THR A 473 -18.96 -18.63 -5.23
C THR A 473 -18.01 -18.85 -4.06
N ALA A 474 -18.52 -19.37 -2.95
CA ALA A 474 -17.81 -19.47 -1.69
C ALA A 474 -16.65 -20.50 -1.71
N GLN A 475 -16.78 -21.55 -2.54
CA GLN A 475 -15.71 -22.49 -2.88
C GLN A 475 -14.39 -21.77 -3.22
N TRP A 476 -14.48 -20.75 -4.08
CA TRP A 476 -13.30 -20.01 -4.55
C TRP A 476 -12.71 -19.11 -3.47
N ASN A 477 -13.52 -18.64 -2.50
CA ASN A 477 -13.03 -17.92 -1.33
C ASN A 477 -12.19 -18.82 -0.42
N LEU A 478 -12.61 -20.06 -0.17
CA LEU A 478 -11.85 -21.03 0.63
C LEU A 478 -10.50 -21.38 -0.02
N LEU A 479 -10.46 -21.52 -1.35
CA LEU A 479 -9.23 -21.76 -2.11
C LEU A 479 -8.35 -20.52 -2.30
N ASP A 480 -8.87 -19.33 -2.01
CA ASP A 480 -8.33 -18.02 -2.35
C ASP A 480 -8.01 -17.82 -3.85
N TYR A 481 -8.88 -18.33 -4.74
CA TYR A 481 -8.70 -18.20 -6.18
C TYR A 481 -9.38 -16.92 -6.72
N PRO A 482 -8.68 -16.09 -7.53
CA PRO A 482 -9.29 -14.94 -8.18
C PRO A 482 -10.33 -15.39 -9.20
N ALA A 483 -11.45 -14.67 -9.24
CA ALA A 483 -12.61 -15.04 -10.05
C ALA A 483 -13.32 -13.78 -10.59
N ALA A 484 -13.56 -13.77 -11.91
CA ALA A 484 -14.16 -12.65 -12.63
C ALA A 484 -15.47 -13.04 -13.30
N VAL A 485 -16.50 -12.21 -13.12
CA VAL A 485 -17.85 -12.40 -13.67
C VAL A 485 -18.05 -11.57 -14.93
N PHE A 486 -18.81 -12.14 -15.86
CA PHE A 486 -19.22 -11.50 -17.10
C PHE A 486 -20.66 -11.90 -17.50
N PRO A 487 -21.46 -10.97 -18.05
CA PRO A 487 -22.79 -11.28 -18.58
C PRO A 487 -22.71 -12.09 -19.88
N VAL A 488 -23.73 -12.91 -20.14
CA VAL A 488 -23.81 -13.75 -21.35
C VAL A 488 -25.14 -13.59 -22.09
N THR A 489 -26.27 -13.63 -21.37
CA THR A 489 -27.62 -13.56 -21.96
C THR A 489 -28.65 -13.12 -20.91
N GLN A 490 -29.94 -13.23 -21.20
CA GLN A 490 -31.06 -13.02 -20.29
C GLN A 490 -32.05 -14.20 -20.40
N VAL A 491 -32.79 -14.47 -19.32
CA VAL A 491 -33.83 -15.51 -19.28
C VAL A 491 -35.00 -15.14 -20.21
N LYS A 492 -35.41 -16.11 -21.05
CA LYS A 492 -36.46 -15.97 -22.08
C LYS A 492 -37.47 -17.11 -21.95
N PRO A 493 -38.70 -16.85 -21.44
CA PRO A 493 -39.72 -17.88 -21.20
C PRO A 493 -40.01 -18.80 -22.40
N ASP A 494 -39.97 -18.24 -23.62
CA ASP A 494 -40.25 -18.93 -24.88
C ASP A 494 -39.24 -20.04 -25.24
N VAL A 495 -38.10 -20.13 -24.54
CA VAL A 495 -36.99 -21.06 -24.84
C VAL A 495 -36.26 -21.62 -23.62
N ASP A 496 -36.53 -21.12 -22.42
CA ASP A 496 -35.88 -21.53 -21.17
C ASP A 496 -36.89 -22.27 -20.26
N HIS A 497 -37.50 -23.34 -20.78
CA HIS A 497 -38.58 -24.07 -20.12
C HIS A 497 -38.10 -24.90 -18.90
N ILE A 498 -39.06 -25.33 -18.06
CA ILE A 498 -38.84 -26.29 -16.97
C ILE A 498 -38.63 -27.71 -17.56
N GLU A 499 -37.68 -28.46 -17.02
CA GLU A 499 -37.31 -29.81 -17.46
C GLU A 499 -38.20 -30.85 -16.76
N ALA A 500 -39.12 -31.47 -17.51
CA ALA A 500 -40.16 -32.35 -16.94
C ALA A 500 -39.64 -33.65 -16.30
N ASP A 501 -38.40 -34.07 -16.61
CA ASP A 501 -37.74 -35.26 -16.08
C ASP A 501 -36.70 -34.96 -14.99
N TYR A 502 -36.64 -33.71 -14.49
CA TYR A 502 -35.67 -33.30 -13.49
C TYR A 502 -35.75 -34.11 -12.20
N LYS A 503 -34.59 -34.57 -11.72
CA LYS A 503 -34.44 -35.32 -10.47
C LYS A 503 -33.44 -34.62 -9.55
N PRO A 504 -33.89 -33.97 -8.47
CA PRO A 504 -33.00 -33.38 -7.49
C PRO A 504 -32.03 -34.38 -6.89
N ARG A 505 -30.80 -33.95 -6.62
CA ARG A 505 -29.74 -34.74 -5.97
C ARG A 505 -29.87 -34.77 -4.45
N ASN A 506 -30.51 -33.74 -3.87
CA ASN A 506 -30.69 -33.52 -2.43
C ASN A 506 -31.68 -32.36 -2.21
N GLU A 507 -32.01 -32.07 -0.95
CA GLU A 507 -32.95 -31.01 -0.55
C GLU A 507 -32.56 -29.60 -1.02
N LYS A 508 -31.25 -29.28 -1.10
CA LYS A 508 -30.76 -27.96 -1.58
C LYS A 508 -31.00 -27.81 -3.08
N ASP A 509 -30.80 -28.90 -3.81
CA ASP A 509 -31.04 -29.01 -5.25
C ASP A 509 -32.55 -28.93 -5.55
N GLU A 510 -33.38 -29.59 -4.74
CA GLU A 510 -34.84 -29.54 -4.84
C GLU A 510 -35.38 -28.14 -4.51
N PHE A 511 -34.91 -27.53 -3.44
CA PHE A 511 -35.25 -26.15 -3.08
C PHE A 511 -34.89 -25.19 -4.22
N ASN A 512 -33.66 -25.26 -4.74
CA ASN A 512 -33.22 -24.40 -5.83
C ASN A 512 -34.09 -24.60 -7.08
N TYR A 513 -34.36 -25.86 -7.47
CA TYR A 513 -35.14 -26.14 -8.67
C TYR A 513 -36.59 -25.64 -8.55
N LYS A 514 -37.21 -25.80 -7.38
CA LYS A 514 -38.56 -25.29 -7.08
C LYS A 514 -38.69 -23.76 -7.11
N LEU A 515 -37.59 -23.01 -7.11
CA LEU A 515 -37.64 -21.56 -7.35
C LEU A 515 -37.88 -21.23 -8.84
N TYR A 516 -37.54 -22.13 -9.77
CA TYR A 516 -37.49 -21.79 -11.20
C TYR A 516 -38.89 -21.75 -11.85
N ASP A 517 -39.34 -20.53 -12.13
CA ASP A 517 -40.46 -20.22 -13.01
C ASP A 517 -39.97 -19.24 -14.09
N PRO A 518 -40.09 -19.55 -15.39
CA PRO A 518 -39.51 -18.70 -16.44
C PRO A 518 -40.10 -17.29 -16.47
N GLU A 519 -41.38 -17.10 -16.14
CA GLU A 519 -42.03 -15.79 -16.14
C GLU A 519 -41.63 -14.94 -14.93
N VAL A 520 -41.48 -15.56 -13.75
CA VAL A 520 -40.91 -14.89 -12.56
C VAL A 520 -39.49 -14.39 -12.84
N TYR A 521 -38.71 -15.15 -13.61
CA TYR A 521 -37.33 -14.84 -13.97
C TYR A 521 -37.18 -14.05 -15.28
N ARG A 522 -38.26 -13.66 -15.96
CA ARG A 522 -38.24 -12.90 -17.23
C ARG A 522 -37.27 -11.70 -17.16
N ASP A 523 -36.54 -11.50 -18.25
CA ASP A 523 -35.51 -10.47 -18.48
C ASP A 523 -34.28 -10.52 -17.55
N ALA A 524 -34.23 -11.43 -16.57
CA ALA A 524 -33.13 -11.51 -15.61
C ALA A 524 -31.79 -11.83 -16.30
N PRO A 525 -30.71 -11.08 -16.02
CA PRO A 525 -29.38 -11.38 -16.52
C PRO A 525 -28.88 -12.77 -16.14
N VAL A 526 -28.26 -13.42 -17.11
CA VAL A 526 -27.58 -14.71 -16.99
C VAL A 526 -26.10 -14.48 -17.25
N SER A 527 -25.28 -14.78 -16.25
CA SER A 527 -23.86 -14.49 -16.20
C SER A 527 -23.06 -15.74 -15.82
N LEU A 528 -21.78 -15.79 -16.16
CA LEU A 528 -20.85 -16.86 -15.79
C LEU A 528 -19.64 -16.28 -15.06
N GLN A 529 -18.79 -17.13 -14.49
CA GLN A 529 -17.49 -16.72 -13.94
C GLN A 529 -16.34 -17.50 -14.57
N LEU A 530 -15.23 -16.81 -14.77
CA LEU A 530 -13.90 -17.41 -14.96
C LEU A 530 -13.17 -17.40 -13.62
N VAL A 531 -12.40 -18.47 -13.37
CA VAL A 531 -11.56 -18.64 -12.18
C VAL A 531 -10.15 -18.98 -12.62
N GLY A 532 -9.14 -18.31 -12.07
CA GLY A 532 -7.73 -18.60 -12.32
C GLY A 532 -7.01 -19.03 -11.05
N ARG A 533 -5.69 -19.26 -11.15
CA ARG A 533 -4.86 -19.57 -9.99
C ARG A 533 -4.60 -18.31 -9.14
N PRO A 534 -4.24 -18.45 -7.85
CA PRO A 534 -3.83 -17.33 -7.01
C PRO A 534 -2.76 -16.47 -7.68
N PHE A 535 -2.91 -15.15 -7.56
CA PHE A 535 -2.08 -14.15 -8.23
C PHE A 535 -2.12 -14.18 -9.77
N GLU A 536 -3.08 -14.85 -10.41
CA GLU A 536 -3.42 -14.67 -11.83
C GLU A 536 -4.61 -13.69 -12.02
N ASP A 537 -4.66 -12.62 -11.22
CA ASP A 537 -5.74 -11.61 -11.28
C ASP A 537 -5.82 -10.93 -12.65
N GLU A 538 -4.67 -10.60 -13.24
CA GLU A 538 -4.57 -10.00 -14.57
C GLU A 538 -5.14 -10.92 -15.66
N LYS A 539 -4.94 -12.24 -15.51
CA LYS A 539 -5.48 -13.28 -16.39
C LYS A 539 -7.00 -13.24 -16.40
N ASN A 540 -7.62 -13.20 -15.23
CA ASN A 540 -9.07 -13.17 -15.09
C ASN A 540 -9.68 -11.86 -15.59
N ALA A 541 -9.02 -10.72 -15.35
CA ALA A 541 -9.48 -9.42 -15.85
C ALA A 541 -9.37 -9.29 -17.39
N LEU A 542 -8.39 -9.95 -18.02
CA LEU A 542 -8.16 -9.88 -19.46
C LEU A 542 -8.86 -10.99 -20.27
N MET A 543 -8.92 -12.22 -19.74
CA MET A 543 -9.45 -13.39 -20.47
C MET A 543 -10.96 -13.61 -20.32
N ILE A 544 -11.70 -12.71 -19.65
CA ILE A 544 -13.13 -12.53 -20.00
C ILE A 544 -13.17 -12.27 -21.50
N VAL A 545 -13.83 -13.17 -22.23
CA VAL A 545 -13.26 -13.61 -23.51
C VAL A 545 -13.42 -12.53 -24.59
N GLN A 546 -12.30 -11.89 -24.94
CA GLN A 546 -12.21 -10.84 -25.97
C GLN A 546 -12.78 -11.29 -27.34
N GLN A 547 -12.80 -12.60 -27.61
CA GLN A 547 -13.36 -13.21 -28.82
C GLN A 547 -14.86 -13.58 -28.72
N THR A 548 -15.47 -13.62 -27.52
CA THR A 548 -16.94 -13.75 -27.39
C THR A 548 -17.60 -12.38 -27.55
N GLU A 549 -17.11 -11.35 -26.86
CA GLU A 549 -17.71 -9.99 -26.85
C GLU A 549 -17.93 -9.45 -28.28
N HIS A 550 -16.96 -9.64 -29.18
CA HIS A 550 -17.02 -9.25 -30.59
C HIS A 550 -18.07 -9.99 -31.45
N ARG A 551 -18.60 -11.15 -31.00
CA ARG A 551 -19.62 -11.94 -31.71
C ARG A 551 -20.98 -11.99 -31.01
N PHE A 552 -21.05 -11.85 -29.69
CA PHE A 552 -22.32 -11.66 -29.00
C PHE A 552 -22.96 -10.31 -29.37
N HIS A 553 -22.17 -9.23 -29.49
CA HIS A 553 -22.70 -7.92 -29.94
C HIS A 553 -23.04 -7.85 -31.44
N SER A 554 -22.60 -8.79 -32.27
CA SER A 554 -22.91 -8.78 -33.72
C SER A 554 -24.28 -9.40 -34.05
N HIS A 555 -24.91 -10.13 -33.13
CA HIS A 555 -26.21 -10.77 -33.32
C HIS A 555 -27.33 -9.99 -32.62
N LYS A 556 -27.81 -8.94 -33.32
CA LYS A 556 -28.92 -8.04 -32.91
C LYS A 556 -28.73 -7.38 -31.55
N SER A 557 -28.23 -6.14 -31.59
CA SER A 557 -28.27 -5.27 -30.41
C SER A 557 -29.70 -5.04 -29.92
N ILE A 558 -29.83 -4.84 -28.61
CA ILE A 558 -30.93 -4.07 -27.98
C ILE A 558 -30.33 -2.72 -27.47
N MET A 559 -29.29 -2.22 -28.17
CA MET A 559 -28.65 -0.91 -27.94
C MET A 559 -28.29 -0.34 -29.31
N ASN A 560 -29.30 0.24 -29.98
CA ASN A 560 -29.34 0.22 -31.43
C ASN A 560 -28.63 1.39 -32.13
N GLN A 561 -27.88 1.00 -33.15
CA GLN A 561 -27.26 1.80 -34.21
C GLN A 561 -27.87 3.20 -34.48
N SER A 562 -27.09 4.28 -34.27
CA SER A 562 -27.33 5.58 -34.93
C SER A 562 -26.10 6.53 -35.02
N THR A 563 -24.86 6.07 -34.82
CA THR A 563 -23.67 6.99 -34.83
C THR A 563 -22.39 6.45 -35.49
N ILE A 564 -22.14 5.14 -35.49
CA ILE A 564 -20.78 4.59 -35.70
C ILE A 564 -20.24 4.72 -37.15
N MET A 565 -21.10 4.89 -38.16
CA MET A 565 -20.68 4.97 -39.58
C MET A 565 -20.01 6.29 -40.01
N LEU A 566 -19.91 7.31 -39.15
CA LEU A 566 -19.35 8.63 -39.51
C LEU A 566 -17.97 8.97 -38.91
N VAL A 567 -17.40 8.11 -38.06
CA VAL A 567 -16.11 8.38 -37.40
C VAL A 567 -14.96 7.53 -37.98
N HIS A 568 -15.23 6.26 -38.34
CA HIS A 568 -14.20 5.37 -38.90
C HIS A 568 -13.69 5.77 -40.30
N SER A 569 -14.44 6.60 -41.04
CA SER A 569 -14.05 7.12 -42.36
C SER A 569 -13.16 8.38 -42.32
N ARG A 570 -12.73 8.84 -41.13
CA ARG A 570 -11.89 10.04 -40.97
C ARG A 570 -10.54 9.85 -40.28
N TRP A 571 -10.21 8.64 -39.79
CA TRP A 571 -8.95 8.37 -39.08
C TRP A 571 -7.84 7.70 -39.92
N GLN A 572 -8.05 7.48 -41.22
CA GLN A 572 -6.99 7.09 -42.17
C GLN A 572 -6.47 8.24 -43.05
N MET A 573 -6.84 9.50 -42.77
CA MET A 573 -6.29 10.67 -43.46
C MET A 573 -6.05 11.85 -42.50
N LYS A 574 -4.91 11.86 -41.77
CA LYS A 574 -4.21 13.08 -41.27
C LYS A 574 -2.92 12.79 -40.46
N SER A 575 -1.88 12.28 -41.12
CA SER A 575 -0.52 12.23 -40.53
C SER A 575 0.64 12.36 -41.54
N ALA A 576 0.37 12.81 -42.77
CA ALA A 576 1.41 13.10 -43.76
C ALA A 576 0.96 14.21 -44.73
N PHE A 577 1.17 15.48 -44.36
CA PHE A 577 1.61 16.58 -45.25
C PHE A 577 1.73 17.92 -44.50
N VAL A 578 2.94 18.23 -44.03
CA VAL A 578 3.48 19.60 -44.09
C VAL A 578 4.91 19.50 -44.64
N SER A 579 4.99 19.44 -45.95
CA SER A 579 6.21 19.75 -46.72
C SER A 579 5.74 20.31 -48.06
N GLN A 580 5.92 21.60 -48.27
CA GLN A 580 5.54 22.28 -49.51
C GLN A 580 6.73 22.33 -50.46
N ALA A 581 6.69 21.59 -51.58
CA ALA A 581 7.34 21.99 -52.82
C ALA A 581 6.82 21.20 -54.04
N ALA A 582 6.12 21.91 -54.93
CA ALA A 582 6.01 21.69 -56.39
C ALA A 582 5.40 20.41 -57.03
N TRP A 583 4.32 20.64 -57.82
CA TRP A 583 4.20 20.40 -59.29
C TRP A 583 4.89 19.16 -59.91
N VAL A 584 4.28 18.28 -60.75
CA VAL A 584 3.04 18.31 -61.59
C VAL A 584 2.43 16.88 -61.73
N ASN A 585 1.18 16.79 -62.22
CA ASN A 585 0.45 15.60 -62.74
C ASN A 585 1.30 14.74 -63.74
N VAL A 586 0.96 13.47 -64.06
CA VAL A 586 -0.18 12.98 -64.89
C VAL A 586 -0.53 11.49 -64.58
N VAL A 587 -1.65 11.00 -65.15
CA VAL A 587 -2.52 9.85 -64.79
C VAL A 587 -3.13 9.28 -66.11
N PRO A 588 -3.61 8.00 -66.26
CA PRO A 588 -3.46 6.75 -65.47
C PRO A 588 -3.33 5.44 -66.34
N ASP A 589 -3.76 4.28 -65.78
CA ASP A 589 -4.59 3.21 -66.41
C ASP A 589 -3.99 1.89 -66.98
N PRO A 590 -4.76 0.76 -67.06
CA PRO A 590 -4.42 -0.46 -66.31
C PRO A 590 -4.64 -1.81 -67.07
N PHE A 591 -4.62 -2.97 -66.38
CA PHE A 591 -5.69 -4.02 -66.36
C PHE A 591 -5.28 -5.35 -65.62
N CYS A 592 -6.31 -6.10 -65.20
CA CYS A 592 -6.50 -7.57 -64.93
C CYS A 592 -5.36 -8.64 -65.06
N SER A 593 -5.51 -9.90 -64.57
CA SER A 593 -6.31 -10.56 -63.50
C SER A 593 -6.11 -12.11 -63.52
N ALA A 594 -6.53 -12.80 -62.45
CA ALA A 594 -6.94 -14.23 -62.38
C ALA A 594 -5.85 -15.35 -62.24
N ASP A 595 -6.33 -16.53 -61.85
CA ASP A 595 -5.60 -17.68 -61.27
C ASP A 595 -5.18 -18.78 -62.28
N VAL A 596 -4.41 -19.78 -61.81
CA VAL A 596 -4.69 -21.25 -61.85
C VAL A 596 -3.43 -22.07 -61.50
N SER A 597 -3.62 -23.34 -61.13
CA SER A 597 -2.66 -24.23 -60.47
C SER A 597 -1.86 -25.21 -61.35
N ALA A 598 -0.75 -25.72 -60.77
CA ALA A 598 -0.29 -27.13 -60.76
C ALA A 598 0.81 -27.63 -61.74
N ALA A 599 1.44 -28.72 -61.27
CA ALA A 599 2.37 -29.64 -61.96
C ALA A 599 3.80 -29.15 -62.26
N ALA A 600 4.71 -30.11 -62.50
CA ALA A 600 6.16 -29.92 -62.55
C ALA A 600 6.84 -30.80 -63.60
N CYS A 601 8.02 -30.38 -64.10
CA CYS A 601 8.91 -31.29 -64.82
C CYS A 601 10.41 -30.92 -64.72
N LYS A 602 11.20 -31.96 -64.37
CA LYS A 602 12.59 -32.34 -64.72
C LYS A 602 13.33 -31.42 -65.73
N SER A 603 14.64 -31.19 -65.64
CA SER A 603 15.78 -32.14 -65.58
C SER A 603 17.10 -31.43 -65.17
N VAL A 604 18.31 -31.98 -64.98
CA VAL A 604 19.03 -33.18 -65.53
C VAL A 604 19.93 -33.84 -64.44
N CYS A 605 20.33 -35.11 -64.63
CA CYS A 605 21.20 -35.97 -63.78
C CYS A 605 22.68 -35.99 -64.26
N PRO A 606 23.62 -36.90 -63.83
CA PRO A 606 23.70 -37.88 -62.71
C PRO A 606 24.97 -37.59 -61.82
N LEU A 607 25.84 -38.45 -61.22
CA LEU A 607 26.09 -39.90 -60.94
C LEU A 607 26.88 -40.02 -59.58
N PRO A 608 27.26 -41.21 -59.01
CA PRO A 608 27.28 -41.44 -57.55
C PRO A 608 28.53 -42.23 -56.99
N PRO A 609 28.44 -43.31 -56.16
CA PRO A 609 28.25 -43.37 -54.68
C PRO A 609 29.27 -44.24 -53.88
N LYS A 610 29.16 -44.23 -52.52
CA LYS A 610 29.13 -45.37 -51.54
C LYS A 610 29.19 -44.81 -50.08
N LEU A 611 28.50 -45.27 -49.03
CA LEU A 611 28.24 -46.60 -48.40
C LEU A 611 29.49 -47.27 -47.75
N ASN A 612 29.47 -47.88 -46.55
CA ASN A 612 28.52 -47.89 -45.38
C ASN A 612 29.18 -48.61 -44.16
N GLN A 613 28.49 -48.74 -43.01
CA GLN A 613 28.75 -49.64 -41.82
C GLN A 613 29.87 -49.18 -40.81
N LEU A 614 29.66 -49.10 -39.48
CA LEU A 614 29.57 -50.11 -38.35
C LEU A 614 30.96 -50.75 -37.97
N THR A 615 31.34 -51.12 -36.73
CA THR A 615 30.59 -51.52 -35.49
C THR A 615 31.46 -51.52 -34.18
N THR A 616 30.85 -51.35 -32.98
CA THR A 616 31.17 -51.93 -31.62
C THR A 616 32.48 -51.72 -30.79
N LEU A 617 32.32 -51.65 -29.45
CA LEU A 617 33.24 -52.01 -28.30
C LEU A 617 34.51 -51.14 -28.05
N SER A 618 35.14 -51.03 -26.85
CA SER A 618 34.71 -51.15 -25.43
C SER A 618 35.79 -50.65 -24.42
N LEU A 619 35.39 -50.31 -23.18
CA LEU A 619 36.13 -50.29 -21.88
C LEU A 619 37.28 -49.27 -21.53
N ALA A 620 37.24 -48.86 -20.25
CA ALA A 620 38.35 -48.67 -19.28
C ALA A 620 39.37 -47.47 -19.31
N LEU A 621 38.99 -46.40 -18.59
CA LEU A 621 39.71 -45.72 -17.47
C LEU A 621 41.25 -45.45 -17.45
N SER A 622 41.57 -44.21 -16.99
CA SER A 622 42.83 -43.72 -16.38
C SER A 622 44.02 -43.44 -17.34
N THR A 623 44.95 -42.50 -17.10
CA THR A 623 45.24 -41.56 -15.98
C THR A 623 45.60 -40.12 -16.44
N SER A 624 45.31 -39.13 -15.59
CA SER A 624 45.91 -37.76 -15.45
C SER A 624 46.96 -37.21 -16.45
N SER A 625 46.73 -35.97 -16.95
CA SER A 625 47.48 -34.75 -16.50
C SER A 625 47.13 -33.43 -17.22
N ASN A 626 47.26 -32.31 -16.48
CA ASN A 626 47.55 -30.92 -16.89
C ASN A 626 46.63 -30.11 -17.84
N CYS A 627 45.83 -29.25 -17.21
CA CYS A 627 45.82 -27.78 -17.41
C CYS A 627 45.77 -27.19 -18.84
N ILE A 628 44.56 -26.78 -19.26
CA ILE A 628 44.36 -25.64 -20.18
C ILE A 628 43.74 -24.47 -19.39
N LYS A 629 44.30 -23.27 -19.56
CA LYS A 629 43.94 -22.06 -18.79
C LYS A 629 42.57 -21.51 -19.23
N LYS A 630 41.64 -21.31 -18.29
CA LYS A 630 40.48 -20.43 -18.51
C LYS A 630 40.94 -18.97 -18.46
N ALA A 631 40.65 -18.19 -19.49
CA ALA A 631 40.79 -16.73 -19.43
C ALA A 631 39.58 -16.14 -18.69
N THR A 632 39.83 -15.48 -17.55
CA THR A 632 38.81 -14.71 -16.83
C THR A 632 38.62 -13.35 -17.49
N PHE A 633 37.37 -13.04 -17.86
CA PHE A 633 37.01 -11.75 -18.45
C PHE A 633 36.79 -10.73 -17.32
N GLN A 634 37.85 -9.99 -16.95
CA GLN A 634 37.79 -8.97 -15.90
C GLN A 634 36.97 -7.76 -16.35
N MET A 635 36.09 -7.26 -15.48
CA MET A 635 35.33 -6.02 -15.63
C MET A 635 35.99 -4.97 -14.72
N ARG A 636 36.33 -3.77 -15.23
CA ARG A 636 37.29 -2.85 -14.56
C ARG A 636 36.71 -1.49 -14.16
N GLU A 637 36.72 -1.17 -12.85
CA GLU A 637 36.46 0.21 -12.40
C GLU A 637 37.68 1.08 -12.74
N LEU A 638 37.56 1.89 -13.82
CA LEU A 638 38.63 2.76 -14.36
C LEU A 638 39.30 3.77 -13.37
N ASP A 639 38.82 3.88 -12.13
CA ASP A 639 39.25 4.88 -11.13
C ASP A 639 38.63 4.60 -9.75
N PRO A 640 39.35 3.96 -8.81
CA PRO A 640 38.92 3.78 -7.41
C PRO A 640 39.34 4.96 -6.51
N LEU A 641 38.50 5.27 -5.51
CA LEU A 641 38.73 6.34 -4.52
C LEU A 641 39.27 5.84 -3.17
N VAL A 642 39.04 4.56 -2.85
CA VAL A 642 39.62 3.87 -1.69
C VAL A 642 40.38 2.68 -2.24
N LEU A 643 41.70 2.59 -2.03
CA LEU A 643 42.54 1.57 -2.68
C LEU A 643 42.51 0.23 -1.93
N GLU A 644 42.38 0.28 -0.60
CA GLU A 644 42.45 -0.89 0.28
C GLU A 644 41.49 -0.76 1.47
N TYR A 645 40.87 -1.88 1.87
CA TYR A 645 40.09 -2.00 3.10
C TYR A 645 40.76 -2.96 4.08
N GLN A 646 40.91 -2.54 5.35
CA GLN A 646 41.48 -3.33 6.45
C GLN A 646 40.52 -3.43 7.64
N HIS A 647 40.35 -4.63 8.21
CA HIS A 647 39.57 -4.88 9.43
C HIS A 647 40.32 -5.81 10.39
N ASP A 648 40.02 -5.75 11.70
CA ASP A 648 40.72 -6.54 12.71
C ASP A 648 40.16 -7.98 12.76
N LYS A 649 40.96 -8.93 12.27
CA LYS A 649 40.67 -10.38 12.22
C LYS A 649 40.35 -11.01 13.56
N HIS A 650 40.87 -10.44 14.65
CA HIS A 650 40.82 -11.05 15.97
C HIS A 650 39.60 -10.57 16.78
N ARG A 651 38.71 -9.79 16.16
CA ARG A 651 37.45 -9.30 16.75
C ARG A 651 36.25 -10.10 16.24
N PRO A 652 35.18 -10.26 17.04
CA PRO A 652 33.96 -10.91 16.60
C PRO A 652 33.34 -10.17 15.39
N ARG A 653 32.60 -10.86 14.53
CA ARG A 653 31.89 -10.24 13.39
C ARG A 653 32.82 -9.55 12.37
N GLU A 654 34.02 -10.11 12.10
CA GLU A 654 35.02 -9.55 11.17
C GLU A 654 34.45 -9.22 9.76
N SER A 655 33.57 -10.07 9.23
CA SER A 655 32.93 -9.90 7.92
C SER A 655 31.95 -8.72 7.87
N GLU A 656 31.23 -8.47 8.96
CA GLU A 656 30.32 -7.32 9.09
C GLU A 656 31.08 -6.00 9.24
N ALA A 657 32.25 -6.01 9.89
CA ALA A 657 33.14 -4.86 9.95
C ALA A 657 33.63 -4.45 8.55
N LEU A 658 34.05 -5.42 7.73
CA LEU A 658 34.42 -5.16 6.33
C LEU A 658 33.25 -4.63 5.50
N LEU A 659 32.04 -5.18 5.70
CA LEU A 659 30.81 -4.70 5.05
C LEU A 659 30.50 -3.24 5.45
N MET A 660 30.65 -2.91 6.74
CA MET A 660 30.43 -1.56 7.27
C MET A 660 31.43 -0.56 6.69
N LEU A 661 32.72 -0.87 6.63
CA LEU A 661 33.73 0.00 6.00
C LEU A 661 33.41 0.29 4.53
N ARG A 662 32.98 -0.74 3.77
CA ARG A 662 32.53 -0.58 2.37
C ARG A 662 31.27 0.28 2.26
N LYS A 663 30.30 0.12 3.17
CA LYS A 663 29.07 0.95 3.19
C LYS A 663 29.36 2.41 3.52
N VAL A 664 30.22 2.68 4.51
CA VAL A 664 30.69 4.03 4.87
C VAL A 664 31.42 4.68 3.68
N ALA A 665 32.34 3.97 3.05
CA ALA A 665 33.05 4.46 1.86
C ALA A 665 32.11 4.75 0.69
N SER A 666 31.09 3.90 0.47
CA SER A 666 30.06 4.12 -0.57
C SER A 666 29.27 5.40 -0.31
N LEU A 667 28.80 5.63 0.91
CA LEU A 667 28.03 6.83 1.29
C LEU A 667 28.79 8.14 1.06
N VAL A 668 30.11 8.17 1.27
CA VAL A 668 30.96 9.36 1.02
C VAL A 668 31.59 9.41 -0.39
N LYS A 669 31.43 8.35 -1.21
CA LYS A 669 32.00 8.23 -2.57
C LYS A 669 31.72 9.44 -3.48
N PRO A 670 30.52 10.08 -3.48
CA PRO A 670 30.27 11.28 -4.28
C PRO A 670 31.06 12.51 -3.81
N ILE A 671 31.11 12.74 -2.49
CA ILE A 671 31.82 13.87 -1.85
C ILE A 671 33.32 13.80 -2.14
N MET A 672 33.89 12.60 -2.06
CA MET A 672 35.29 12.33 -2.43
C MET A 672 35.54 12.58 -3.93
N ARG A 673 34.66 12.09 -4.82
CA ARG A 673 34.77 12.29 -6.28
C ARG A 673 34.76 13.77 -6.65
N GLN A 674 33.87 14.56 -6.05
CA GLN A 674 33.74 16.00 -6.34
C GLN A 674 35.01 16.80 -5.99
N ARG A 675 35.73 16.41 -4.93
CA ARG A 675 36.95 17.09 -4.46
C ARG A 675 38.26 16.41 -4.90
N ASN A 676 38.16 15.41 -5.78
CA ASN A 676 39.27 14.57 -6.24
C ASN A 676 40.07 13.92 -5.08
N TRP A 677 39.41 13.66 -3.95
CA TRP A 677 40.04 13.04 -2.77
C TRP A 677 40.13 11.53 -2.94
N LYS A 678 41.29 10.98 -2.55
CA LYS A 678 41.55 9.54 -2.54
C LYS A 678 42.09 9.12 -1.19
N VAL A 679 41.59 8.01 -0.68
CA VAL A 679 42.07 7.36 0.54
C VAL A 679 42.89 6.13 0.14
N GLY A 680 44.09 6.00 0.68
CA GLY A 680 44.92 4.82 0.44
C GLY A 680 44.30 3.59 1.08
N THR A 681 44.33 3.54 2.41
CA THR A 681 43.77 2.45 3.21
C THR A 681 42.68 2.98 4.15
N LEU A 682 41.46 2.42 4.05
CA LEU A 682 40.40 2.63 5.05
C LEU A 682 40.39 1.46 6.05
N CYS A 683 40.57 1.75 7.33
CA CYS A 683 40.75 0.74 8.38
C CYS A 683 39.67 0.81 9.48
N GLU A 684 39.34 -0.36 10.03
CA GLU A 684 38.88 -0.46 11.42
C GLU A 684 40.06 -0.25 12.37
N PHE A 685 39.83 0.40 13.50
CA PHE A 685 40.71 0.31 14.68
C PHE A 685 39.91 0.30 15.99
N TYR A 686 40.52 -0.22 17.05
CA TYR A 686 39.92 -0.29 18.38
C TYR A 686 40.93 0.13 19.46
N PRO A 687 41.21 1.44 19.58
CA PRO A 687 42.18 1.96 20.53
C PRO A 687 41.69 1.87 21.98
N SER A 688 42.61 1.91 22.95
CA SER A 688 42.30 1.85 24.39
C SER A 688 41.73 3.18 24.91
N GLU A 689 42.06 4.29 24.26
CA GLU A 689 41.50 5.61 24.49
C GLU A 689 40.00 5.61 24.10
N ARG A 690 39.11 5.48 25.09
CA ARG A 690 37.66 5.27 24.89
C ARG A 690 37.02 6.27 23.92
N ASN A 691 37.44 7.53 23.97
CA ASN A 691 36.87 8.60 23.17
C ASN A 691 37.38 8.58 21.72
N LEU A 692 38.53 7.98 21.42
CA LEU A 692 39.15 8.03 20.09
C LEU A 692 38.32 7.27 19.06
N LEU A 693 37.61 8.02 18.20
CA LEU A 693 36.73 7.53 17.13
C LEU A 693 37.42 7.53 15.76
N GLY A 694 38.32 8.48 15.48
CA GLY A 694 38.88 8.70 14.14
C GLY A 694 40.38 9.06 14.13
N LEU A 695 41.05 8.68 13.05
CA LEU A 695 42.46 8.99 12.81
C LEU A 695 42.80 8.98 11.30
N ASN A 696 43.17 10.14 10.76
CA ASN A 696 43.75 10.36 9.43
C ASN A 696 45.28 10.50 9.53
N ILE A 697 45.99 9.76 8.69
CA ILE A 697 47.45 9.82 8.52
C ILE A 697 47.78 10.30 7.10
N ASN A 698 48.67 11.30 7.03
CA ASN A 698 49.22 11.87 5.80
C ASN A 698 48.13 12.23 4.76
N ALA A 699 47.17 13.07 5.18
CA ALA A 699 46.13 13.66 4.34
C ALA A 699 45.37 12.63 3.47
N GLY A 700 44.93 11.54 4.10
CA GLY A 700 44.15 10.47 3.46
C GLY A 700 44.95 9.23 3.06
N GLN A 701 46.27 9.19 3.22
CA GLN A 701 47.05 7.98 2.94
C GLN A 701 46.52 6.76 3.71
N LYS A 702 46.13 6.95 4.98
CA LYS A 702 45.39 5.96 5.77
C LYS A 702 44.37 6.69 6.66
N ILE A 703 43.14 6.20 6.72
CA ILE A 703 42.09 6.68 7.64
C ILE A 703 41.55 5.48 8.42
N CYS A 704 41.65 5.51 9.75
CA CYS A 704 41.02 4.51 10.61
C CYS A 704 39.79 5.07 11.34
N LEU A 705 38.76 4.23 11.44
CA LEU A 705 37.49 4.53 12.09
C LEU A 705 37.20 3.48 13.18
N ARG A 706 36.79 3.94 14.36
CA ARG A 706 36.29 3.05 15.42
C ARG A 706 34.90 2.58 15.00
N LEU A 707 34.76 1.29 14.72
CA LEU A 707 33.46 0.72 14.35
C LEU A 707 32.64 0.24 15.56
N ARG A 708 33.24 0.07 16.74
CA ARG A 708 32.67 -0.63 17.90
C ARG A 708 32.67 0.21 19.17
N TYR A 709 31.71 -0.02 20.06
CA TYR A 709 31.65 0.63 21.37
C TYR A 709 32.89 0.29 22.22
N PRO A 710 33.54 1.26 22.91
CA PRO A 710 34.75 1.02 23.71
C PRO A 710 34.53 0.15 24.97
N THR A 711 33.29 -0.29 25.21
CA THR A 711 32.87 -1.17 26.31
C THR A 711 32.37 -2.55 25.84
N ASP A 712 32.06 -2.73 24.56
CA ASP A 712 31.69 -4.03 23.98
C ASP A 712 32.14 -4.14 22.51
N GLU A 713 33.07 -5.06 22.27
CA GLU A 713 33.61 -5.36 20.96
C GLU A 713 32.61 -6.08 20.03
N ARG A 714 31.50 -6.62 20.57
CA ARG A 714 30.45 -7.28 19.79
C ARG A 714 29.44 -6.28 19.19
N GLN A 715 29.35 -5.08 19.75
CA GLN A 715 28.39 -4.06 19.35
C GLN A 715 29.06 -2.99 18.47
N PHE A 716 28.58 -2.86 17.23
CA PHE A 716 28.98 -1.77 16.34
C PHE A 716 28.29 -0.45 16.75
N LEU A 717 28.98 0.67 16.52
CA LEU A 717 28.41 2.02 16.61
C LEU A 717 27.32 2.22 15.53
N PRO A 718 26.35 3.12 15.74
CA PRO A 718 25.39 3.50 14.71
C PRO A 718 26.11 4.01 13.45
N LEU A 719 25.62 3.59 12.27
CA LEU A 719 26.29 3.85 10.99
C LEU A 719 26.46 5.34 10.73
N GLU A 720 25.48 6.15 11.11
CA GLU A 720 25.49 7.61 11.03
C GLU A 720 26.63 8.26 11.84
N ASN A 721 27.03 7.67 12.98
CA ASN A 721 28.14 8.17 13.78
C ASN A 721 29.50 7.80 13.13
N VAL A 722 29.60 6.60 12.54
CA VAL A 722 30.78 6.18 11.78
C VAL A 722 30.94 7.02 10.51
N VAL A 723 29.84 7.38 9.84
CA VAL A 723 29.85 8.30 8.69
C VAL A 723 30.20 9.73 9.09
N ASP A 724 29.64 10.29 10.17
CA ASP A 724 30.01 11.63 10.66
C ASP A 724 31.51 11.71 11.04
N THR A 725 32.05 10.61 11.60
CA THR A 725 33.49 10.44 11.83
C THR A 725 34.29 10.35 10.53
N MET A 726 33.81 9.63 9.51
CA MET A 726 34.45 9.61 8.19
C MET A 726 34.46 11.00 7.52
N LEU A 727 33.37 11.78 7.65
CA LEU A 727 33.31 13.15 7.16
C LEU A 727 34.27 14.08 7.93
N HIS A 728 34.45 13.86 9.24
CA HIS A 728 35.46 14.55 10.04
C HIS A 728 36.89 14.23 9.56
N GLU A 729 37.24 12.95 9.38
CA GLU A 729 38.58 12.56 8.93
C GLU A 729 38.86 12.96 7.47
N LEU A 730 37.86 13.05 6.60
CA LEU A 730 38.02 13.63 5.26
C LEU A 730 38.38 15.12 5.30
N CYS A 731 37.97 15.88 6.32
CA CYS A 731 38.37 17.29 6.46
C CYS A 731 39.88 17.46 6.73
N HIS A 732 40.50 16.46 7.37
CA HIS A 732 41.96 16.42 7.60
C HIS A 732 42.80 16.15 6.32
N ILE A 733 42.16 15.97 5.15
CA ILE A 733 42.83 16.05 3.85
C ILE A 733 43.20 17.51 3.51
N VAL A 734 42.47 18.49 4.06
CA VAL A 734 42.66 19.93 3.78
C VAL A 734 43.18 20.69 5.01
N HIS A 735 42.50 20.55 6.15
CA HIS A 735 42.79 21.33 7.36
C HIS A 735 43.37 20.42 8.45
N GLY A 736 44.66 20.60 8.75
CA GLY A 736 45.32 19.92 9.86
C GLY A 736 44.75 20.28 11.24
N PRO A 737 44.75 21.56 11.64
CA PRO A 737 44.19 21.97 12.94
C PRO A 737 42.67 22.08 12.89
N HIS A 738 42.00 21.78 14.01
CA HIS A 738 40.58 22.05 14.24
C HIS A 738 40.30 23.55 14.45
N ASN A 739 40.53 24.34 13.41
CA ASN A 739 40.24 25.77 13.39
C ASN A 739 38.81 26.06 12.85
N GLN A 740 38.44 27.34 12.75
CA GLN A 740 37.13 27.74 12.22
C GLN A 740 36.90 27.26 10.77
N GLU A 741 37.95 27.10 9.97
CA GLU A 741 37.89 26.64 8.58
C GLU A 741 37.60 25.14 8.51
N PHE A 742 38.27 24.33 9.33
CA PHE A 742 37.96 22.90 9.53
C PHE A 742 36.49 22.71 9.90
N HIS A 743 35.99 23.49 10.87
CA HIS A 743 34.59 23.41 11.28
C HIS A 743 33.62 23.86 10.19
N ALA A 744 33.97 24.85 9.37
CA ALA A 744 33.17 25.26 8.21
C ALA A 744 33.09 24.12 7.17
N LEU A 745 34.23 23.50 6.83
CA LEU A 745 34.29 22.38 5.90
C LEU A 745 33.51 21.17 6.42
N TRP A 746 33.68 20.76 7.68
CA TRP A 746 32.99 19.59 8.24
C TRP A 746 31.47 19.77 8.29
N ASN A 747 30.97 20.95 8.67
CA ASN A 747 29.52 21.23 8.58
C ASN A 747 29.04 21.18 7.12
N GLN A 748 29.81 21.68 6.15
CA GLN A 748 29.47 21.57 4.73
C GLN A 748 29.46 20.13 4.21
N LEU A 749 30.44 19.28 4.58
CA LEU A 749 30.44 17.88 4.15
C LEU A 749 29.22 17.12 4.71
N ARG A 750 28.75 17.50 5.89
CA ARG A 750 27.50 16.98 6.50
C ARG A 750 26.26 17.45 5.76
N ASP A 751 26.15 18.75 5.45
CA ASP A 751 25.08 19.30 4.60
C ASP A 751 25.00 18.57 3.25
N GLU A 752 26.15 18.34 2.60
CA GLU A 752 26.23 17.64 1.31
C GLU A 752 25.84 16.15 1.43
N HIS A 753 26.26 15.47 2.49
CA HIS A 753 25.85 14.08 2.77
C HIS A 753 24.36 13.95 3.10
N GLU A 754 23.80 14.88 3.89
CA GLU A 754 22.37 14.91 4.20
C GLU A 754 21.55 15.23 2.95
N GLU A 755 22.01 16.13 2.07
CA GLU A 755 21.37 16.41 0.79
C GLU A 755 21.39 15.19 -0.15
N LEU A 756 22.51 14.47 -0.24
CA LEU A 756 22.60 13.19 -0.99
C LEU A 756 21.63 12.15 -0.42
N THR A 757 21.58 12.00 0.91
CA THR A 757 20.67 11.08 1.60
C THR A 757 19.20 11.45 1.34
N ARG A 758 18.85 12.74 1.46
CA ARG A 758 17.52 13.29 1.18
C ARG A 758 17.12 13.15 -0.30
N LYS A 759 18.10 13.22 -1.21
CA LYS A 759 17.95 12.90 -2.64
C LYS A 759 17.96 11.39 -2.92
N GLY A 760 17.97 10.54 -1.89
CA GLY A 760 17.76 9.09 -2.01
C GLY A 760 19.01 8.30 -2.42
N TYR A 761 20.20 8.83 -2.19
CA TYR A 761 21.46 8.09 -2.33
C TYR A 761 21.73 7.28 -1.06
N THR A 762 21.55 5.95 -1.11
CA THR A 762 21.76 5.05 0.05
C THR A 762 23.11 4.33 0.07
N GLY A 763 23.88 4.42 -1.02
CA GLY A 763 25.15 3.69 -1.19
C GLY A 763 25.02 2.15 -1.33
N GLU A 764 23.81 1.60 -1.38
CA GLU A 764 23.55 0.15 -1.27
C GLU A 764 23.56 -0.64 -2.59
N GLY A 765 23.85 0.00 -3.72
CA GLY A 765 23.88 -0.65 -5.05
C GLY A 765 24.94 -1.76 -5.22
N PHE A 766 25.79 -1.99 -4.20
CA PHE A 766 27.02 -2.77 -4.30
C PHE A 766 27.20 -3.83 -3.18
N LEU A 767 26.16 -4.14 -2.39
CA LEU A 767 26.27 -5.04 -1.22
C LEU A 767 25.45 -6.34 -1.31
N SER A 768 24.84 -6.64 -2.47
CA SER A 768 24.17 -7.93 -2.74
C SER A 768 25.01 -8.84 -3.64
N GLU A 769 24.96 -10.16 -3.42
CA GLU A 769 25.51 -11.14 -4.38
C GLU A 769 24.69 -11.14 -5.68
N GLY A 770 25.09 -10.32 -6.65
CA GLY A 770 24.33 -10.05 -7.86
C GLY A 770 24.28 -11.23 -8.85
N ARG A 771 23.13 -11.90 -8.98
CA ARG A 771 22.82 -12.70 -10.17
C ARG A 771 22.43 -11.79 -11.34
N ARG A 772 23.20 -11.87 -12.43
CA ARG A 772 23.03 -11.02 -13.62
C ARG A 772 21.86 -11.49 -14.50
N LEU A 773 20.69 -10.86 -14.34
CA LEU A 773 19.62 -10.95 -15.34
C LEU A 773 19.89 -9.98 -16.51
N GLY A 774 19.40 -10.32 -17.71
CA GLY A 774 19.85 -9.72 -18.96
C GLY A 774 19.44 -8.26 -19.16
N GLY A 775 20.40 -7.34 -19.08
CA GLY A 775 20.24 -5.93 -19.45
C GLY A 775 21.36 -5.46 -20.38
N ARG A 776 21.01 -4.71 -21.44
CA ARG A 776 22.00 -3.93 -22.22
C ARG A 776 22.47 -2.74 -21.39
N LYS A 777 23.70 -2.25 -21.64
CA LYS A 777 24.16 -0.98 -21.06
C LYS A 777 23.19 0.13 -21.43
N ILE A 778 22.67 0.84 -20.43
CA ILE A 778 21.88 2.05 -20.61
C ILE A 778 22.83 3.15 -21.14
N PRO A 779 22.50 3.88 -22.22
CA PRO A 779 23.30 5.02 -22.66
C PRO A 779 23.43 6.08 -21.56
N LEU A 780 24.61 6.70 -21.45
CA LEU A 780 24.91 7.70 -20.39
C LEU A 780 23.86 8.80 -20.29
N ASP A 781 23.35 9.26 -21.44
CA ASP A 781 22.39 10.36 -21.50
C ASP A 781 20.96 9.92 -21.16
N GLU A 782 20.62 8.65 -21.35
CA GLU A 782 19.36 8.07 -20.86
C GLU A 782 19.41 7.86 -19.34
N ALA A 783 20.55 7.43 -18.79
CA ALA A 783 20.76 7.39 -17.34
C ALA A 783 20.65 8.79 -16.70
N ARG A 784 21.26 9.82 -17.32
CA ARG A 784 21.09 11.23 -16.94
C ARG A 784 19.63 11.68 -17.03
N ARG A 785 18.92 11.35 -18.11
CA ARG A 785 17.50 11.70 -18.30
C ARG A 785 16.63 11.09 -17.19
N LEU A 786 16.82 9.80 -16.90
CA LEU A 786 16.10 9.11 -15.83
C LEU A 786 16.40 9.69 -14.45
N ALA A 787 17.65 10.07 -14.16
CA ALA A 787 18.03 10.73 -12.92
C ALA A 787 17.37 12.12 -12.78
N ARG A 788 17.42 12.96 -13.82
CA ARG A 788 16.74 14.28 -13.81
C ARG A 788 15.24 14.15 -13.62
N VAL A 789 14.58 13.25 -14.35
CA VAL A 789 13.13 12.98 -14.20
C VAL A 789 12.79 12.44 -12.81
N ALA A 790 13.64 11.59 -12.21
CA ALA A 790 13.44 11.10 -10.84
C ALA A 790 13.58 12.21 -9.78
N ALA A 791 14.42 13.22 -10.03
CA ALA A 791 14.63 14.34 -9.14
C ALA A 791 13.62 15.48 -9.34
N GLU A 792 13.18 15.79 -10.57
CA GLU A 792 12.05 16.71 -10.83
C GLU A 792 10.77 16.22 -10.14
N ARG A 793 10.51 14.90 -10.17
CA ARG A 793 9.43 14.23 -9.43
C ARG A 793 9.55 14.32 -7.90
N ARG A 794 10.70 14.78 -7.38
CA ARG A 794 10.94 15.05 -5.95
C ARG A 794 10.94 16.56 -5.65
N ARG A 795 11.45 17.39 -6.57
CA ARG A 795 11.38 18.87 -6.53
C ARG A 795 9.92 19.35 -6.55
N THR A 796 9.04 18.64 -7.25
CA THR A 796 7.59 18.85 -7.23
C THR A 796 6.89 18.38 -5.95
N LEU A 797 7.53 17.53 -5.12
CA LEU A 797 6.99 17.12 -3.81
C LEU A 797 7.39 18.08 -2.67
N SER A 798 8.39 18.93 -2.86
CA SER A 798 8.78 19.97 -1.88
C SER A 798 8.13 21.34 -2.13
N ALA A 799 7.54 21.56 -3.31
CA ALA A 799 6.82 22.76 -3.70
C ALA A 799 5.44 22.89 -3.01
N GLY A 800 5.42 23.06 -1.69
CA GLY A 800 4.19 23.23 -0.93
C GLY A 800 4.32 23.47 0.59
N SER A 801 5.51 23.28 1.18
CA SER A 801 5.73 23.56 2.60
C SER A 801 6.79 24.65 2.81
N GLY A 802 6.44 25.69 3.58
CA GLY A 802 7.37 26.76 3.98
C GLY A 802 8.36 26.33 5.07
N GLN A 803 8.88 25.11 4.98
CA GLN A 803 9.56 24.41 6.07
C GLN A 803 10.92 23.89 5.56
N ARG A 804 12.02 24.33 6.18
CA ARG A 804 13.36 23.82 5.87
C ARG A 804 13.47 22.38 6.37
N LEU A 805 13.75 21.44 5.47
CA LEU A 805 13.83 20.00 5.76
C LEU A 805 15.29 19.55 5.88
N GLY A 806 15.67 19.14 7.08
CA GLY A 806 16.98 18.62 7.47
C GLY A 806 16.97 18.20 8.94
N GLY A 807 16.24 17.12 9.24
CA GLY A 807 15.99 16.65 10.61
C GLY A 807 14.77 15.74 10.73
N ALA A 808 14.84 14.77 11.64
CA ALA A 808 13.74 13.86 11.94
C ALA A 808 12.50 14.60 12.50
N PRO A 809 11.27 14.12 12.25
CA PRO A 809 10.06 14.79 12.72
C PRO A 809 10.00 14.82 14.25
N ILE A 810 9.98 16.03 14.82
CA ILE A 810 9.80 16.24 16.26
C ILE A 810 8.40 15.72 16.65
N MET A 811 8.35 14.61 17.41
CA MET A 811 7.10 14.11 17.98
C MET A 811 6.42 15.20 18.82
N LYS A 812 5.09 15.32 18.71
CA LYS A 812 4.30 16.26 19.52
C LYS A 812 4.44 15.92 21.02
N GLY A 813 5.33 16.64 21.71
CA GLY A 813 5.67 16.44 23.12
C GLY A 813 7.16 16.33 23.42
N ALA A 814 8.03 16.16 22.41
CA ALA A 814 9.48 16.10 22.61
C ALA A 814 10.08 17.50 22.88
N ASP A 815 11.01 17.61 23.85
CA ASP A 815 11.70 18.87 24.14
C ASP A 815 12.74 19.20 23.05
N ILE A 816 12.56 20.36 22.42
CA ILE A 816 13.45 20.94 21.42
C ILE A 816 14.87 21.12 21.97
N ARG A 817 15.02 21.39 23.28
CA ARG A 817 16.33 21.49 23.95
C ARG A 817 17.08 20.17 23.91
N LYS A 818 16.39 19.04 24.09
CA LYS A 818 17.01 17.70 24.05
C LYS A 818 17.57 17.38 22.67
N VAL A 819 16.79 17.62 21.62
CA VAL A 819 17.23 17.41 20.22
C VAL A 819 18.47 18.25 19.88
N ILE A 820 18.55 19.49 20.38
CA ILE A 820 19.71 20.36 20.22
C ILE A 820 20.90 19.88 21.06
N ALA A 821 20.67 19.39 22.28
CA ALA A 821 21.70 18.81 23.14
C ALA A 821 22.30 17.53 22.54
N ASP A 822 21.47 16.60 22.06
CA ASP A 822 21.89 15.34 21.41
C ASP A 822 22.66 15.59 20.10
N ALA A 823 22.44 16.74 19.45
CA ALA A 823 23.22 17.19 18.29
C ALA A 823 24.53 17.91 18.67
N ALA A 824 24.58 18.58 19.83
CA ALA A 824 25.80 19.21 20.36
C ALA A 824 26.74 18.18 20.99
N GLN A 825 26.21 17.20 21.72
CA GLN A 825 26.96 16.14 22.40
C GLN A 825 27.75 15.29 21.41
N ARG A 826 27.13 14.83 20.31
CA ARG A 826 27.83 14.09 19.24
C ARG A 826 28.99 14.87 18.62
N ARG A 827 28.85 16.19 18.47
CA ARG A 827 29.96 17.05 18.01
C ARG A 827 31.11 17.07 19.01
N ILE A 828 30.81 17.18 20.31
CA ILE A 828 31.82 17.15 21.39
C ILE A 828 32.53 15.78 21.44
N GLU A 829 31.80 14.68 21.24
CA GLU A 829 32.34 13.31 21.26
C GLU A 829 33.29 13.04 20.08
N VAL A 830 32.91 13.39 18.84
CA VAL A 830 33.82 13.26 17.68
C VAL A 830 35.03 14.21 17.81
N MET A 831 34.83 15.44 18.30
CA MET A 831 35.92 16.40 18.51
C MET A 831 36.93 15.96 19.57
N ASN A 832 36.45 15.43 20.71
CA ASN A 832 37.31 14.84 21.74
C ASN A 832 37.83 13.44 21.36
N GLY A 833 37.49 12.99 20.14
CA GLY A 833 37.70 11.65 19.64
C GLY A 833 38.53 11.56 18.35
N CYS A 834 39.32 12.59 18.04
CA CYS A 834 40.23 12.59 16.90
C CYS A 834 41.69 12.66 17.37
N ALA A 835 42.55 11.77 16.85
CA ALA A 835 44.00 11.77 17.13
C ALA A 835 44.85 12.30 15.96
N SER A 836 44.22 12.79 14.89
CA SER A 836 44.88 13.33 13.71
C SER A 836 45.79 14.52 14.07
N GLY A 837 47.05 14.47 13.61
CA GLY A 837 48.07 15.48 13.94
C GLY A 837 48.73 15.35 15.33
N THR A 838 48.32 14.40 16.18
CA THR A 838 48.98 14.16 17.47
C THR A 838 50.31 13.41 17.32
N LYS A 839 51.20 13.45 18.33
CA LYS A 839 52.48 12.73 18.32
C LYS A 839 52.32 11.20 18.30
N ASP A 840 51.23 10.68 18.86
CA ASP A 840 50.93 9.24 18.90
C ASP A 840 50.24 8.70 17.64
N SER A 841 49.83 9.58 16.72
CA SER A 841 49.13 9.22 15.48
C SER A 841 49.80 8.08 14.70
N GLN A 842 51.13 8.10 14.55
CA GLN A 842 51.88 7.06 13.85
C GLN A 842 51.86 5.71 14.58
N ARG A 843 51.96 5.71 15.92
CA ARG A 843 51.90 4.49 16.74
C ARG A 843 50.52 3.82 16.65
N LEU A 844 49.46 4.60 16.81
CA LEU A 844 48.07 4.13 16.72
C LEU A 844 47.73 3.61 15.30
N ALA A 845 48.28 4.26 14.27
CA ALA A 845 48.17 3.81 12.88
C ALA A 845 48.90 2.49 12.59
N GLU A 846 50.05 2.25 13.26
CA GLU A 846 50.77 0.97 13.20
C GLU A 846 50.04 -0.15 13.94
N GLU A 847 49.50 0.12 15.12
CA GLU A 847 48.69 -0.86 15.88
C GLU A 847 47.51 -1.34 15.03
N ALA A 848 46.79 -0.43 14.37
CA ALA A 848 45.77 -0.76 13.38
C ALA A 848 46.29 -1.49 12.12
N SER A 849 47.57 -1.35 11.76
CA SER A 849 48.19 -2.10 10.65
C SER A 849 48.56 -3.54 11.02
N ARG A 850 48.85 -3.82 12.30
CA ARG A 850 49.39 -5.11 12.76
C ARG A 850 48.32 -6.21 12.82
N ASN A 851 47.06 -5.85 13.08
CA ASN A 851 45.93 -6.79 13.15
C ASN A 851 45.09 -6.85 11.85
N GLY A 852 45.33 -5.93 10.90
CA GLY A 852 44.42 -5.67 9.77
C GLY A 852 44.54 -6.66 8.62
N PHE A 853 43.45 -7.34 8.25
CA PHE A 853 43.41 -8.14 7.02
C PHE A 853 43.28 -7.26 5.78
N ARG A 854 44.18 -7.46 4.81
CA ARG A 854 44.26 -6.65 3.61
C ARG A 854 43.34 -7.18 2.52
N THR A 855 42.31 -6.42 2.17
CA THR A 855 41.52 -6.66 0.95
C THR A 855 41.68 -5.50 -0.02
N LYS A 856 42.03 -5.82 -1.28
CA LYS A 856 41.98 -4.83 -2.36
C LYS A 856 40.52 -4.43 -2.64
N ALA A 857 40.31 -3.21 -3.09
CA ALA A 857 39.07 -2.86 -3.77
C ALA A 857 39.04 -3.59 -5.13
N GLU A 858 38.10 -4.52 -5.30
CA GLU A 858 37.82 -5.20 -6.57
C GLU A 858 36.50 -4.68 -7.18
N GLU A 859 36.24 -5.03 -8.44
CA GLU A 859 35.87 -4.03 -9.45
C GLU A 859 34.38 -3.95 -9.88
N ASP A 860 34.02 -2.74 -10.34
CA ASP A 860 33.08 -2.39 -11.45
C ASP A 860 31.59 -2.12 -11.17
N ASP A 861 31.21 -0.83 -11.25
CA ASP A 861 30.02 -0.43 -12.04
C ASP A 861 30.24 0.91 -12.76
N ALA A 862 29.77 1.00 -14.00
CA ALA A 862 29.70 2.23 -14.79
C ALA A 862 28.40 3.01 -14.56
N ASN A 863 27.30 2.34 -14.15
CA ASN A 863 26.04 3.02 -13.86
C ASN A 863 26.15 3.88 -12.59
N GLU A 864 26.86 3.41 -11.57
CA GLU A 864 27.21 4.21 -10.38
C GLU A 864 27.74 5.59 -10.76
N ARG A 865 28.70 5.68 -11.68
CA ARG A 865 29.28 6.97 -12.11
C ARG A 865 28.27 7.85 -12.81
N ALA A 866 27.41 7.31 -13.67
CA ALA A 866 26.36 8.06 -14.34
C ALA A 866 25.35 8.64 -13.32
N ILE A 867 25.00 7.86 -12.30
CA ILE A 867 24.06 8.24 -11.24
C ILE A 867 24.70 9.29 -10.29
N MET A 868 25.93 9.06 -9.83
CA MET A 868 26.68 10.01 -9.00
C MET A 868 26.87 11.35 -9.71
N GLN A 869 27.29 11.31 -10.98
CA GLN A 869 27.50 12.51 -11.80
C GLN A 869 26.19 13.30 -11.96
N ALA A 870 25.06 12.63 -12.19
CA ALA A 870 23.77 13.31 -12.29
C ALA A 870 23.33 13.95 -10.95
N TYR A 871 23.54 13.28 -9.81
CA TYR A 871 23.24 13.88 -8.50
C TYR A 871 24.16 15.09 -8.18
N ILE A 872 25.46 15.01 -8.53
CA ILE A 872 26.40 16.13 -8.36
C ILE A 872 26.03 17.30 -9.28
N GLU A 873 25.75 17.06 -10.56
CA GLU A 873 25.27 18.08 -11.51
C GLU A 873 24.03 18.80 -10.95
N MET A 874 23.07 18.09 -10.38
CA MET A 874 21.85 18.68 -9.82
C MET A 874 22.04 19.43 -8.50
N ILE A 875 22.96 18.97 -7.62
CA ILE A 875 23.30 19.72 -6.40
C ILE A 875 24.00 21.04 -6.78
N GLN A 876 24.88 21.01 -7.79
CA GLN A 876 25.53 22.21 -8.31
C GLN A 876 24.54 23.13 -9.05
N GLU A 877 23.56 22.60 -9.77
CA GLU A 877 22.52 23.38 -10.46
C GLU A 877 21.61 24.12 -9.48
N GLU A 878 21.10 23.44 -8.44
CA GLU A 878 20.28 24.07 -7.38
C GLU A 878 21.06 25.12 -6.58
N GLU A 879 22.34 24.89 -6.25
CA GLU A 879 23.15 25.90 -5.56
C GLU A 879 23.53 27.07 -6.51
N ARG A 880 23.66 26.85 -7.82
CA ARG A 880 23.82 27.92 -8.83
C ARG A 880 22.56 28.77 -8.99
N GLU A 881 21.37 28.19 -8.98
CA GLU A 881 20.11 28.94 -8.94
C GLU A 881 20.02 29.80 -7.65
N LYS A 882 20.48 29.26 -6.52
CA LYS A 882 20.37 29.86 -5.17
C LYS A 882 21.39 30.96 -4.88
N TYR A 883 22.62 30.86 -5.42
CA TYR A 883 23.71 31.84 -5.18
C TYR A 883 24.13 32.62 -6.44
N GLY A 884 23.67 32.23 -7.64
CA GLY A 884 23.92 32.95 -8.88
C GLY A 884 25.41 33.01 -9.25
N GLN A 885 25.88 34.19 -9.66
CA GLN A 885 27.26 34.40 -10.13
C GLN A 885 28.34 34.25 -9.04
N SER A 886 27.98 34.19 -7.75
CA SER A 886 28.94 33.93 -6.68
C SER A 886 29.16 32.44 -6.39
N TYR A 887 28.44 31.53 -7.07
CA TYR A 887 28.63 30.10 -6.88
C TYR A 887 29.92 29.59 -7.53
N ILE A 888 30.88 29.19 -6.70
CA ILE A 888 32.06 28.42 -7.11
C ILE A 888 31.82 26.95 -6.72
N PRO A 889 31.79 25.99 -7.68
CA PRO A 889 31.65 24.58 -7.34
C PRO A 889 32.87 24.12 -6.51
N PRO A 890 32.67 23.31 -5.45
CA PRO A 890 33.77 22.70 -4.71
C PRO A 890 34.73 21.93 -5.62
N SER A 891 36.03 22.22 -5.51
CA SER A 891 37.12 21.56 -6.24
C SER A 891 38.24 21.11 -5.28
N GLN A 892 39.35 20.59 -5.82
CA GLN A 892 40.52 20.27 -5.00
C GLN A 892 41.26 21.53 -4.50
N GLU A 893 41.27 22.61 -5.30
CA GLU A 893 41.85 23.92 -4.93
C GLU A 893 40.90 24.77 -4.08
N ASN A 894 39.58 24.55 -4.18
CA ASN A 894 38.58 25.23 -3.37
C ASN A 894 37.56 24.23 -2.77
N PRO A 895 37.94 23.45 -1.74
CA PRO A 895 37.10 22.39 -1.18
C PRO A 895 35.86 22.88 -0.43
N ALA A 896 35.76 24.17 -0.08
CA ALA A 896 34.59 24.77 0.55
C ALA A 896 33.64 25.50 -0.44
N GLY A 897 34.14 25.92 -1.61
CA GLY A 897 33.36 26.81 -2.50
C GLY A 897 33.02 28.14 -1.79
N PRO A 898 31.86 28.76 -2.06
CA PRO A 898 31.51 30.08 -1.52
C PRO A 898 31.05 30.07 -0.04
N ARG A 899 30.87 28.90 0.58
CA ARG A 899 30.26 28.77 1.91
C ARG A 899 31.18 29.18 3.08
N SER A 900 32.47 29.39 2.83
CA SER A 900 33.50 29.63 3.85
C SER A 900 33.40 30.95 4.63
N THR A 901 32.57 31.90 4.20
CA THR A 901 32.53 33.28 4.76
C THR A 901 31.41 33.53 5.78
N LEU A 902 30.54 32.55 6.04
CA LEU A 902 29.49 32.68 7.06
C LEU A 902 30.05 32.35 8.46
N SER A 903 30.43 33.39 9.20
CA SER A 903 30.82 33.26 10.61
C SER A 903 29.66 32.72 11.46
N PRO A 904 29.88 31.69 12.32
CA PRO A 904 28.86 31.23 13.26
C PRO A 904 28.56 32.31 14.32
N PRO A 905 27.36 32.30 14.93
CA PRO A 905 27.02 33.25 15.99
C PRO A 905 27.94 33.08 17.21
N PRO A 906 28.31 34.17 17.92
CA PRO A 906 29.30 34.13 18.98
C PRO A 906 28.80 33.37 20.22
N VAL A 907 29.71 32.61 20.84
CA VAL A 907 29.46 31.92 22.11
C VAL A 907 29.43 32.94 23.27
N PRO A 908 28.42 32.93 24.16
CA PRO A 908 28.38 33.82 25.32
C PRO A 908 29.58 33.65 26.26
N GLU A 909 30.11 34.76 26.79
CA GLU A 909 31.42 34.78 27.48
C GLU A 909 31.51 33.98 28.79
N HIS A 910 30.40 33.47 29.31
CA HIS A 910 30.34 32.74 30.58
C HIS A 910 30.90 31.31 30.55
N SER A 911 31.37 30.81 29.39
CA SER A 911 31.87 29.43 29.23
C SER A 911 33.39 29.30 29.06
N LYS A 912 34.19 30.26 29.55
CA LYS A 912 35.66 30.16 29.60
C LYS A 912 36.13 29.65 30.98
N PRO A 913 36.72 28.44 31.10
CA PRO A 913 37.32 27.98 32.35
C PRO A 913 38.57 28.80 32.71
N GLN A 914 38.76 29.10 33.99
CA GLN A 914 40.08 29.50 34.52
C GLN A 914 40.84 28.27 35.02
N PRO A 915 42.19 28.27 34.97
CA PRO A 915 43.01 27.15 35.42
C PRO A 915 42.97 26.98 36.95
N PRO A 916 42.94 25.74 37.47
CA PRO A 916 42.92 25.48 38.91
C PRO A 916 44.30 25.71 39.56
N ARG A 917 44.31 25.94 40.88
CA ARG A 917 45.51 25.92 41.73
C ARG A 917 45.30 25.07 42.99
N SER A 918 46.33 24.29 43.31
CA SER A 918 46.70 23.73 44.62
C SER A 918 45.62 23.02 45.46
N SER A 919 45.88 21.72 45.68
CA SER A 919 45.30 20.86 46.69
C SER A 919 45.66 21.26 48.13
N SER A 920 44.84 20.79 49.08
CA SER A 920 45.30 20.26 50.38
C SER A 920 44.30 19.22 50.91
N ASP A 921 44.78 18.30 51.74
CA ASP A 921 44.19 16.99 52.00
C ASP A 921 43.39 16.91 53.33
N HIS A 922 42.48 15.93 53.47
CA HIS A 922 42.67 14.75 54.33
C HIS A 922 41.41 13.86 54.55
N ASP A 923 41.60 12.56 54.25
CA ASP A 923 41.29 11.36 55.04
C ASP A 923 39.87 10.78 55.33
N THR A 924 39.83 9.47 55.01
CA THR A 924 39.20 8.32 55.69
C THR A 924 37.71 8.01 55.52
N ILE A 925 37.44 6.70 55.43
CA ILE A 925 36.15 6.03 55.20
C ILE A 925 35.84 5.16 56.42
N SER A 926 34.56 5.00 56.77
CA SER A 926 34.09 3.92 57.64
C SER A 926 32.80 3.31 57.06
N THR A 927 32.58 2.01 57.28
CA THR A 927 31.51 1.24 56.61
C THR A 927 30.72 0.38 57.60
N THR A 928 29.40 0.30 57.39
CA THR A 928 28.53 -0.76 57.94
C THR A 928 27.43 -1.12 56.94
N PRO A 929 26.97 -2.40 56.85
CA PRO A 929 26.00 -2.85 55.85
C PRO A 929 24.55 -2.93 56.36
N VAL A 930 23.59 -2.97 55.43
CA VAL A 930 22.16 -3.26 55.70
C VAL A 930 21.68 -4.40 54.80
N ASN A 931 20.66 -5.13 55.25
CA ASN A 931 20.36 -6.51 54.84
C ASN A 931 19.42 -6.62 53.62
N ASN A 932 19.53 -7.69 52.83
CA ASN A 932 18.95 -7.81 51.47
C ASN A 932 18.01 -9.03 51.26
N ALA A 933 17.43 -9.57 52.34
CA ALA A 933 16.69 -10.85 52.35
C ALA A 933 15.20 -10.73 51.98
N SER A 934 14.88 -10.13 50.82
CA SER A 934 13.48 -9.86 50.41
C SER A 934 13.19 -10.08 48.91
N TYR A 935 14.07 -10.77 48.19
CA TYR A 935 13.93 -11.02 46.75
C TYR A 935 13.69 -12.50 46.39
N ASP A 936 13.72 -13.41 47.38
CA ASP A 936 13.75 -14.85 47.15
C ASP A 936 12.36 -15.49 46.87
N ASP A 937 11.28 -14.74 47.04
CA ASP A 937 9.90 -15.18 46.71
C ASP A 937 9.51 -14.87 45.25
N ALA A 938 8.57 -15.66 44.71
CA ALA A 938 7.93 -15.43 43.41
C ALA A 938 7.02 -14.19 43.42
N TRP A 939 6.72 -13.62 42.25
CA TRP A 939 5.96 -12.37 42.16
C TRP A 939 4.97 -12.31 40.99
N SER A 940 3.70 -12.04 41.29
CA SER A 940 2.67 -11.68 40.31
C SER A 940 2.97 -10.33 39.65
N CYS A 941 2.92 -10.29 38.32
CA CYS A 941 3.06 -9.06 37.55
C CYS A 941 1.82 -8.16 37.68
N PRO A 942 1.94 -6.88 38.08
CA PRO A 942 0.78 -6.00 38.27
C PRO A 942 0.09 -5.57 36.96
N ILE A 943 0.65 -5.88 35.78
CA ILE A 943 0.08 -5.51 34.48
C ILE A 943 -0.65 -6.68 33.81
N CYS A 944 -0.03 -7.87 33.74
CA CYS A 944 -0.62 -9.05 33.08
C CYS A 944 -1.05 -10.18 34.04
N THR A 945 -0.87 -10.03 35.35
CA THR A 945 -1.19 -11.03 36.40
C THR A 945 -0.47 -12.37 36.32
N LEU A 946 0.54 -12.53 35.45
CA LEU A 946 1.41 -13.71 35.43
C LEU A 946 2.28 -13.77 36.69
N GLU A 947 2.32 -14.94 37.35
CA GLU A 947 3.27 -15.28 38.41
C GLU A 947 4.67 -15.53 37.82
N ASN A 948 5.68 -14.77 38.25
CA ASN A 948 7.05 -14.87 37.75
C ASN A 948 7.99 -15.42 38.84
N PRO A 949 9.00 -16.25 38.48
CA PRO A 949 9.97 -16.75 39.46
C PRO A 949 10.80 -15.64 40.15
N PRO A 950 11.41 -15.90 41.32
CA PRO A 950 12.14 -14.89 42.09
C PRO A 950 13.30 -14.23 41.32
N ASN A 951 14.00 -15.02 40.51
CA ASN A 951 15.15 -14.58 39.72
C ASN A 951 14.78 -13.77 38.46
N PHE A 952 13.50 -13.61 38.14
CA PHE A 952 13.04 -12.79 37.01
C PHE A 952 12.91 -11.33 37.44
N LEU A 953 13.77 -10.47 36.89
CA LEU A 953 13.77 -9.01 37.14
C LEU A 953 12.75 -8.26 36.28
N CYS A 954 12.12 -8.92 35.31
CA CYS A 954 10.98 -8.43 34.55
C CYS A 954 10.05 -9.60 34.21
N CYS A 955 8.79 -9.29 33.88
CA CYS A 955 7.78 -10.31 33.61
C CYS A 955 7.95 -10.94 32.23
N ASP A 956 7.99 -12.27 32.18
CA ASP A 956 8.28 -13.07 30.97
C ASP A 956 7.30 -12.76 29.81
N ALA A 957 6.00 -12.63 30.11
CA ALA A 957 4.98 -12.39 29.08
C ALA A 957 4.80 -10.93 28.64
N CYS A 958 5.36 -9.93 29.36
CA CYS A 958 5.11 -8.51 29.04
C CYS A 958 6.27 -7.54 29.26
N GLY A 959 7.47 -8.03 29.61
CA GLY A 959 8.70 -7.24 29.78
C GLY A 959 8.70 -6.23 30.92
N SER A 960 7.61 -6.13 31.71
CA SER A 960 7.46 -5.12 32.77
C SER A 960 8.32 -5.48 33.98
N GLU A 961 9.10 -4.53 34.50
CA GLU A 961 10.07 -4.75 35.59
C GLU A 961 9.43 -5.22 36.90
N ARG A 962 10.20 -5.98 37.71
CA ARG A 962 9.79 -6.49 39.02
C ARG A 962 9.54 -5.33 40.00
N PRO A 963 8.35 -5.19 40.58
CA PRO A 963 8.11 -4.21 41.64
C PRO A 963 9.03 -4.44 42.83
N PRO A 964 9.62 -3.38 43.42
CA PRO A 964 10.43 -3.52 44.63
C PRO A 964 9.57 -4.03 45.80
N PRO A 965 10.12 -4.87 46.69
CA PRO A 965 9.36 -5.43 47.81
C PRO A 965 8.87 -4.32 48.75
N THR A 966 7.56 -4.29 49.00
CA THR A 966 6.92 -3.25 49.80
C THR A 966 7.22 -3.43 51.29
N SER A 967 7.94 -2.47 51.89
CA SER A 967 8.20 -2.45 53.33
C SER A 967 6.90 -2.21 54.12
N THR A 968 6.48 -3.23 54.87
CA THR A 968 5.20 -3.25 55.61
C THR A 968 5.28 -2.43 56.90
N SER A 969 5.18 -1.10 56.77
CA SER A 969 5.04 -0.19 57.90
C SER A 969 3.69 -0.38 58.61
N LYS A 970 3.70 -1.13 59.70
CA LYS A 970 2.51 -1.40 60.53
C LYS A 970 1.96 -0.09 61.12
N SER A 971 0.77 0.29 60.70
CA SER A 971 -0.10 1.24 61.42
C SER A 971 -1.47 0.60 61.67
N ARG A 972 -2.16 1.02 62.74
CA ARG A 972 -3.29 0.31 63.36
C ARG A 972 -4.61 1.05 63.06
N PRO A 973 -5.77 0.36 62.91
CA PRO A 973 -6.94 0.97 62.26
C PRO A 973 -7.99 1.57 63.20
N GLU A 974 -8.40 2.80 62.92
CA GLU A 974 -9.62 3.48 63.39
C GLU A 974 -10.02 4.51 62.30
N SER A 975 -11.26 5.00 62.16
CA SER A 975 -12.61 4.43 62.33
C SER A 975 -13.62 5.36 61.60
N ASN A 976 -14.88 4.96 61.42
CA ASN A 976 -15.89 5.69 60.62
C ASN A 976 -16.16 7.14 61.04
N THR A 977 -16.41 8.07 60.08
CA THR A 977 -17.64 8.91 60.04
C THR A 977 -17.80 9.73 58.74
N THR A 978 -18.99 10.33 58.56
CA THR A 978 -19.53 10.95 57.32
C THR A 978 -19.46 12.50 57.30
N PRO A 979 -19.78 13.20 56.18
CA PRO A 979 -19.24 14.55 55.89
C PRO A 979 -20.20 15.74 56.09
N ALA A 980 -19.67 16.98 56.18
CA ALA A 980 -20.34 18.21 55.66
C ALA A 980 -19.48 19.52 55.66
N LYS A 981 -19.59 20.29 54.56
CA LYS A 981 -19.78 21.77 54.45
C LYS A 981 -18.79 22.81 55.04
N ASN A 982 -18.34 23.68 54.12
CA ASN A 982 -18.33 25.16 54.13
C ASN A 982 -17.27 26.04 54.86
N LYS A 983 -16.76 27.00 54.06
CA LYS A 983 -16.30 28.40 54.29
C LYS A 983 -17.19 29.22 55.29
N PRO A 984 -16.82 30.45 55.78
CA PRO A 984 -15.94 31.49 55.17
C PRO A 984 -15.09 32.40 56.12
N GLU A 985 -14.53 33.49 55.54
CA GLU A 985 -13.99 34.75 56.13
C GLU A 985 -12.58 34.74 56.81
N GLY A 986 -11.80 35.85 56.80
CA GLY A 986 -11.90 37.07 55.97
C GLY A 986 -11.17 38.35 56.48
N LYS A 987 -10.85 39.28 55.54
CA LYS A 987 -10.40 40.69 55.72
C LYS A 987 -8.99 40.88 56.35
N LYS A 988 -8.27 42.01 56.25
CA LYS A 988 -8.47 43.42 55.78
C LYS A 988 -7.19 43.81 54.97
N SER A 989 -7.01 44.87 54.17
CA SER A 989 -7.73 46.08 53.69
C SER A 989 -7.15 46.40 52.27
N SER A 990 -6.86 47.56 51.66
CA SER A 990 -7.25 49.01 51.49
C SER A 990 -6.38 49.52 50.27
N THR A 991 -6.48 50.64 49.54
CA THR A 991 -7.36 51.83 49.28
C THR A 991 -6.95 52.39 47.87
N SER A 992 -7.56 53.36 47.16
CA SER A 992 -8.75 54.22 47.31
C SER A 992 -9.42 54.45 45.92
N LYS A 993 -9.67 55.71 45.46
CA LYS A 993 -10.25 56.15 44.15
C LYS A 993 -10.24 57.69 44.04
N PRO A 994 -10.31 58.33 42.83
CA PRO A 994 -11.59 58.82 42.24
C PRO A 994 -11.68 58.77 40.67
N LEU A 995 -12.83 58.52 40.00
CA LEU A 995 -13.85 59.42 39.35
C LEU A 995 -13.38 60.16 38.05
N SER A 996 -14.19 60.49 37.00
CA SER A 996 -15.65 60.50 36.73
C SER A 996 -16.04 60.31 35.21
N ARG A 997 -17.34 60.44 34.85
CA ARG A 997 -18.00 60.34 33.49
C ARG A 997 -18.20 61.77 32.84
N PRO A 998 -18.91 62.06 31.70
CA PRO A 998 -19.81 61.25 30.83
C PRO A 998 -19.92 61.48 29.27
N ALA A 999 -20.50 60.49 28.58
CA ALA A 999 -21.53 60.49 27.49
C ALA A 999 -21.52 61.37 26.19
N SER A 1000 -21.63 60.68 25.04
CA SER A 1000 -22.72 60.76 24.00
C SER A 1000 -22.43 61.12 22.51
N GLN A 1001 -23.11 60.35 21.64
CA GLN A 1001 -23.67 60.61 20.29
C GLN A 1001 -22.86 60.69 18.95
N TYR A 1002 -23.46 59.97 17.97
CA TYR A 1002 -23.37 60.02 16.49
C TYR A 1002 -22.03 59.74 15.77
N SER A 1003 -22.09 59.65 14.43
CA SER A 1003 -21.41 58.62 13.63
C SER A 1003 -20.59 59.13 12.44
N ALA A 1004 -19.40 58.53 12.21
CA ALA A 1004 -18.98 57.99 10.90
C ALA A 1004 -17.61 57.29 10.92
N SER A 1005 -17.46 56.25 10.09
CA SER A 1005 -16.21 55.74 9.49
C SER A 1005 -15.11 55.06 10.36
N SER A 1006 -14.28 54.29 9.65
CA SER A 1006 -13.01 53.64 10.05
C SER A 1006 -13.06 52.44 11.03
N ARG A 1007 -12.33 51.38 10.68
CA ARG A 1007 -12.01 50.24 11.57
C ARG A 1007 -10.68 50.51 12.27
N ALA A 1008 -10.64 50.39 13.60
CA ALA A 1008 -9.37 50.36 14.34
C ALA A 1008 -9.47 49.44 15.58
N PHE A 1009 -8.77 48.30 15.57
CA PHE A 1009 -8.55 47.49 16.76
C PHE A 1009 -7.39 48.10 17.59
N LYS A 1010 -7.48 48.01 18.92
CA LYS A 1010 -6.36 48.26 19.84
C LYS A 1010 -6.00 46.99 20.63
N PRO A 1011 -4.75 46.86 21.12
CA PRO A 1011 -4.08 45.56 21.15
C PRO A 1011 -4.23 44.77 22.46
N ARG A 1012 -3.94 43.47 22.38
CA ARG A 1012 -3.70 42.60 23.54
C ARG A 1012 -2.24 42.75 24.03
N THR A 1013 -2.04 42.64 25.34
CA THR A 1013 -0.71 42.47 25.97
C THR A 1013 -0.06 41.16 25.51
N SER A 1014 1.27 41.14 25.38
CA SER A 1014 1.99 39.96 24.89
C SER A 1014 2.17 38.88 25.97
N ALA A 1015 2.32 37.62 25.55
CA ALA A 1015 2.53 36.49 26.47
C ALA A 1015 3.89 36.54 27.21
N ALA A 1016 4.87 37.31 26.70
CA ALA A 1016 6.22 37.38 27.27
C ALA A 1016 6.23 38.00 28.69
N GLU A 1017 5.44 39.05 28.94
CA GLU A 1017 5.36 39.69 30.26
C GLU A 1017 4.66 38.82 31.31
N ALA A 1018 3.80 37.89 30.89
CA ALA A 1018 3.16 36.92 31.78
C ALA A 1018 4.17 35.85 32.25
N LEU A 1019 5.00 35.36 31.33
CA LEU A 1019 6.07 34.38 31.62
C LEU A 1019 7.16 34.98 32.53
N ALA A 1020 7.62 36.20 32.26
CA ALA A 1020 8.67 36.89 33.01
C ALA A 1020 8.30 37.27 34.47
N LYS A 1021 7.10 36.92 34.94
CA LYS A 1021 6.66 36.99 36.35
C LYS A 1021 6.62 35.63 37.06
N LEU A 1022 6.50 34.52 36.33
CA LEU A 1022 6.48 33.17 36.91
C LEU A 1022 7.86 32.71 37.38
N GLU A 1023 8.92 33.07 36.65
CA GLU A 1023 10.29 32.57 36.90
C GLU A 1023 10.94 33.09 38.20
N ARG A 1024 10.40 34.13 38.84
CA ARG A 1024 11.08 34.85 39.95
C ARG A 1024 10.90 34.23 41.33
N ASN A 1025 9.93 33.33 41.51
CA ASN A 1025 9.51 32.84 42.83
C ASN A 1025 9.85 31.37 43.12
N THR A 1026 10.61 30.70 42.25
CA THR A 1026 11.00 29.29 42.44
C THR A 1026 12.32 29.19 43.20
N PRO A 1027 12.43 28.45 44.32
CA PRO A 1027 13.69 28.26 45.03
C PRO A 1027 14.67 27.44 44.17
N LYS A 1028 15.88 27.95 43.98
CA LYS A 1028 16.92 27.31 43.16
C LYS A 1028 17.46 26.04 43.82
N ARG A 1029 16.87 24.88 43.49
CA ARG A 1029 17.59 23.61 43.59
C ARG A 1029 18.78 23.63 42.61
N PRO A 1030 19.96 23.09 42.96
CA PRO A 1030 21.02 22.89 41.97
C PRO A 1030 20.49 21.94 40.87
N LEU A 1031 20.83 22.22 39.61
CA LEU A 1031 20.34 21.42 38.46
C LEU A 1031 20.88 19.98 38.44
N GLY A 1032 21.94 19.72 39.19
CA GLY A 1032 22.65 18.45 39.21
C GLY A 1032 23.86 18.46 40.13
N TRP A 1033 24.64 17.39 40.02
CA TRP A 1033 25.90 17.15 40.73
C TRP A 1033 26.97 16.73 39.72
N ILE A 1034 28.23 17.04 40.00
CA ILE A 1034 29.36 16.56 39.20
C ILE A 1034 29.86 15.25 39.81
N CYS A 1035 30.03 14.22 39.00
CA CYS A 1035 30.59 12.96 39.44
C CYS A 1035 32.08 13.13 39.79
N HIS A 1036 32.39 12.97 41.08
CA HIS A 1036 33.74 13.15 41.63
C HIS A 1036 34.81 12.23 41.03
N VAL A 1037 34.42 11.12 40.36
CA VAL A 1037 35.35 10.16 39.73
C VAL A 1037 35.66 10.49 38.28
N CYS A 1038 34.70 11.03 37.51
CA CYS A 1038 34.85 11.19 36.05
C CYS A 1038 34.53 12.60 35.51
N GLY A 1039 34.10 13.54 36.35
CA GLY A 1039 33.75 14.90 35.96
C GLY A 1039 32.42 15.05 35.21
N THR A 1040 31.71 13.96 34.87
CA THR A 1040 30.39 14.02 34.24
C THR A 1040 29.38 14.73 35.16
N PHE A 1041 28.72 15.76 34.63
CA PHE A 1041 27.56 16.38 35.28
C PHE A 1041 26.32 15.49 35.12
N MET A 1042 25.64 15.21 36.23
CA MET A 1042 24.44 14.38 36.32
C MET A 1042 23.30 15.19 36.92
N GLU A 1043 22.11 15.16 36.32
CA GLU A 1043 20.97 15.95 36.81
C GLU A 1043 20.51 15.49 38.20
N THR A 1044 19.85 16.39 38.95
CA THR A 1044 19.65 16.25 40.41
C THR A 1044 18.98 14.96 40.86
N GLU A 1045 18.13 14.40 40.00
CA GLU A 1045 17.32 13.18 40.19
C GLU A 1045 18.10 11.87 40.02
N TRP A 1046 19.28 11.91 39.41
CA TRP A 1046 20.13 10.73 39.22
C TRP A 1046 21.03 10.51 40.43
N TRP A 1047 21.06 9.28 40.94
CA TRP A 1047 21.82 8.87 42.13
C TRP A 1047 23.12 8.13 41.77
N THR A 1048 23.22 7.63 40.54
CA THR A 1048 24.40 7.02 39.92
C THR A 1048 24.81 7.82 38.68
N CYS A 1049 26.11 7.86 38.39
CA CYS A 1049 26.65 8.51 37.20
C CYS A 1049 26.58 7.58 35.99
N ALA A 1050 25.82 7.96 34.95
CA ALA A 1050 25.60 7.14 33.76
C ALA A 1050 26.89 6.73 33.02
N SER A 1051 27.95 7.55 33.07
CA SER A 1051 29.23 7.26 32.40
C SER A 1051 30.14 6.26 33.12
N CYS A 1052 29.91 5.97 34.41
CA CYS A 1052 30.86 5.18 35.23
C CYS A 1052 30.24 4.38 36.40
N GLY A 1053 28.92 4.40 36.59
CA GLY A 1053 28.21 3.68 37.66
C GLY A 1053 28.36 4.28 39.07
N THR A 1054 29.37 5.11 39.32
CA THR A 1054 29.66 5.72 40.63
C THR A 1054 28.45 6.44 41.22
N MET A 1055 28.10 6.15 42.48
CA MET A 1055 27.05 6.88 43.19
C MET A 1055 27.48 8.31 43.58
N LYS A 1056 26.48 9.17 43.66
CA LYS A 1056 26.52 10.51 44.26
C LYS A 1056 26.94 10.40 45.73
N GLN A 1057 27.83 11.28 46.19
CA GLN A 1057 28.33 11.27 47.58
C GLN A 1057 27.29 11.74 48.61
N SER A 1058 26.15 12.24 48.15
CA SER A 1058 24.98 12.62 48.95
C SER A 1058 23.75 11.75 48.64
N SER A 1059 23.99 10.50 48.23
CA SER A 1059 23.01 9.40 48.21
C SER A 1059 22.76 8.86 49.61
#